data_AF-A0A7L1EKZ8-F1
#
_entry.id   AF-A0A7L1EKZ8-F1
#
_cell.length_a   1.000
_cell.length_b   1.000
_cell.length_c   1.000
_cell.angle_alpha   90.00
_cell.angle_beta   90.00
_cell.angle_gamma   90.00
#
_symmetry.space_group_name_H-M   'P 1'
#
loop_
_entity.id
_entity.type
_entity.pdbx_description
1 polymer ?
#
loop_
_entity_poly.entity_id
_entity_poly.type
_entity_poly.pdbx_seq_one_letter_code
_entity_poly.pdbx_strand_id
1 'polypeptide(L)'
;SSQESHGHVLLDIPVTREQMNHYRAAAETAQSELAALSVKYDSAQSELLKLRSSMISKEASFQELKAEAESYKENNARLMSRLLSLQTQIQEMEEELCVLAASKNQAELAAQGAYKENLELKEELHEKSAKLNKYLNECEENMTQASKISQNYEDLLTHLSGFLDIDIREKEKPQEHLTSKVSEICKENVTLKDQIAALQEDVNFHEMESKANRETIMRLVSEVAKEQEKAAGYHQDMEKLSKDLDSAIIKRQSLEMEIRNLQEKLTVNQKALDTSKQELHNLKKSSRELDASLKSSREEARTSLNSSKAFKEEIATLLSCGSAIVKPSERAILERIQEINCKEENKEKMVSQLETQLAKLTKALANQTKLYHEALERSRKAEKCSENFHDQLKHLEEELLTGDLMQDGLKLEKQKYLKFLEQLNEKMKLDSVAAEVGFDMTMDAILARVEQLVKLEGDAVVENKTVAYSLRRKLKAQKEKLESKELHMNLLRQKITQLEEEKQVRAALAVERDEANLTVRKLHKMIERLQKQLDLARETNTDLKAKLSETSELKIKTLEQNRTIEELSKSQGKLERMKEKAEKQLKSAKSELLLKERKATEDKEKNKTMLEAVTSEMKVLKTTLAELAKRERQLADFREVVSRMLGLDIASLALPDYEIITRLEGLIHSHQHLFFPCVCLKDV
;
A
#
# COMPACT_ATOMS: atom_id res chain seq x y z
N SER A 1 -133.77 -155.37 3.52
CA SER A 1 -135.19 -155.21 3.19
C SER A 1 -135.49 -156.10 1.99
N SER A 2 -136.38 -157.10 2.07
CA SER A 2 -137.86 -156.99 2.10
C SER A 2 -138.43 -156.81 0.68
N GLN A 3 -139.48 -157.50 0.19
CA GLN A 3 -140.35 -158.61 0.67
C GLN A 3 -141.19 -159.10 -0.57
N GLU A 4 -142.00 -160.19 -0.64
CA GLU A 4 -142.59 -161.20 0.27
C GLU A 4 -143.08 -162.46 -0.54
N SER A 5 -143.88 -163.37 0.07
CA SER A 5 -145.02 -164.21 -0.45
C SER A 5 -145.05 -164.69 -1.94
N HIS A 6 -145.42 -165.93 -2.33
CA HIS A 6 -145.95 -167.17 -1.69
C HIS A 6 -145.83 -168.36 -2.72
N GLY A 7 -146.37 -169.60 -2.62
CA GLY A 7 -147.41 -170.28 -1.79
C GLY A 7 -147.57 -171.79 -2.10
N HIS A 8 -148.80 -172.35 -2.07
CA HIS A 8 -149.16 -173.78 -2.31
C HIS A 8 -150.32 -173.91 -3.37
N VAL A 9 -150.85 -175.05 -3.86
CA VAL A 9 -151.38 -176.34 -3.29
C VAL A 9 -151.42 -177.39 -4.45
N LEU A 10 -150.89 -178.62 -4.38
CA LEU A 10 -151.32 -179.90 -3.74
C LEU A 10 -152.55 -180.61 -4.39
N LEU A 11 -152.43 -181.89 -4.77
CA LEU A 11 -153.52 -182.87 -4.84
C LEU A 11 -153.02 -184.30 -4.54
N ASP A 12 -153.89 -185.17 -4.03
CA ASP A 12 -153.58 -186.52 -3.51
C ASP A 12 -153.77 -187.66 -4.53
N ILE A 13 -153.12 -188.81 -4.28
CA ILE A 13 -153.63 -190.18 -4.49
C ILE A 13 -152.73 -191.19 -3.72
N PRO A 14 -153.28 -192.18 -2.99
CA PRO A 14 -152.48 -193.11 -2.17
C PRO A 14 -152.15 -194.44 -2.88
N VAL A 15 -150.85 -194.80 -2.99
CA VAL A 15 -150.40 -196.18 -3.29
C VAL A 15 -149.13 -196.54 -2.49
N THR A 16 -149.19 -197.72 -1.85
CA THR A 16 -148.17 -198.59 -1.18
C THR A 16 -146.82 -198.08 -0.62
N ARG A 17 -146.33 -198.83 0.37
CA ARG A 17 -145.16 -198.53 1.22
C ARG A 17 -143.79 -198.56 0.50
N GLU A 18 -143.67 -199.28 -0.61
CA GLU A 18 -142.38 -199.50 -1.29
C GLU A 18 -141.94 -198.31 -2.12
N GLN A 19 -142.88 -197.63 -2.81
CA GLN A 19 -142.59 -196.43 -3.59
C GLN A 19 -142.00 -195.31 -2.72
N MET A 20 -142.50 -195.15 -1.48
CA MET A 20 -142.03 -194.11 -0.55
C MET A 20 -140.54 -194.26 -0.19
N ASN A 21 -140.00 -195.48 -0.15
CA ASN A 21 -138.56 -195.71 0.05
C ASN A 21 -137.75 -195.34 -1.20
N HIS A 22 -138.26 -195.66 -2.38
CA HIS A 22 -137.58 -195.38 -3.65
C HIS A 22 -137.49 -193.87 -3.92
N TYR A 23 -138.56 -193.12 -3.63
CA TYR A 23 -138.56 -191.65 -3.68
C TYR A 23 -137.66 -191.00 -2.64
N ARG A 24 -137.53 -191.58 -1.43
CA ARG A 24 -136.60 -191.07 -0.41
C ARG A 24 -135.15 -191.16 -0.87
N ALA A 25 -134.73 -192.32 -1.38
CA ALA A 25 -133.37 -192.52 -1.89
C ALA A 25 -133.05 -191.58 -3.08
N ALA A 26 -134.03 -191.33 -3.95
CA ALA A 26 -133.88 -190.37 -5.05
C ALA A 26 -133.74 -188.92 -4.53
N ALA A 27 -134.51 -188.54 -3.51
CA ALA A 27 -134.43 -187.21 -2.90
C ALA A 27 -133.12 -186.97 -2.13
N GLU A 28 -132.62 -187.98 -1.42
CA GLU A 28 -131.33 -187.90 -0.69
C GLU A 28 -130.14 -187.80 -1.67
N THR A 29 -130.15 -188.55 -2.77
CA THR A 29 -129.17 -188.38 -3.87
C THR A 29 -129.25 -186.98 -4.47
N ALA A 30 -130.45 -186.50 -4.81
CA ALA A 30 -130.64 -185.17 -5.39
C ALA A 30 -130.21 -184.02 -4.46
N GLN A 31 -130.41 -184.15 -3.14
CA GLN A 31 -129.89 -183.19 -2.16
C GLN A 31 -128.36 -183.19 -2.09
N SER A 32 -127.72 -184.36 -2.17
CA SER A 32 -126.26 -184.49 -2.20
C SER A 32 -125.65 -183.86 -3.48
N GLU A 33 -126.27 -184.10 -4.64
CA GLU A 33 -125.87 -183.48 -5.91
C GLU A 33 -126.09 -181.96 -5.91
N LEU A 34 -127.21 -181.47 -5.35
CA LEU A 34 -127.48 -180.04 -5.22
C LEU A 34 -126.43 -179.35 -4.32
N ALA A 35 -126.08 -179.97 -3.18
CA ALA A 35 -125.04 -179.45 -2.28
C ALA A 35 -123.66 -179.41 -2.96
N ALA A 36 -123.31 -180.45 -3.72
CA ALA A 36 -122.07 -180.49 -4.50
C ALA A 36 -122.03 -179.44 -5.63
N LEU A 37 -123.18 -179.07 -6.20
CA LEU A 37 -123.31 -177.98 -7.16
C LEU A 37 -123.19 -176.60 -6.51
N SER A 38 -123.82 -176.37 -5.34
CA SER A 38 -123.66 -175.11 -4.58
C SER A 38 -122.21 -174.85 -4.21
N VAL A 39 -121.48 -175.83 -3.66
CA VAL A 39 -120.07 -175.65 -3.29
C VAL A 39 -119.19 -175.29 -4.51
N LYS A 40 -119.48 -175.86 -5.69
CA LYS A 40 -118.78 -175.51 -6.94
C LYS A 40 -119.14 -174.10 -7.44
N TYR A 41 -120.40 -173.70 -7.30
CA TYR A 41 -120.87 -172.35 -7.62
C TYR A 41 -120.16 -171.30 -6.75
N ASP A 42 -120.13 -171.51 -5.43
CA ASP A 42 -119.50 -170.62 -4.46
C ASP A 42 -117.97 -170.51 -4.68
N SER A 43 -117.31 -171.61 -5.05
CA SER A 43 -115.88 -171.57 -5.42
C SER A 43 -115.63 -170.75 -6.70
N ALA A 44 -116.45 -170.94 -7.74
CA ALA A 44 -116.32 -170.20 -9.00
C ALA A 44 -116.63 -168.70 -8.82
N GLN A 45 -117.63 -168.37 -8.00
CA GLN A 45 -117.98 -166.99 -7.65
C GLN A 45 -116.84 -166.31 -6.85
N SER A 46 -116.17 -167.06 -5.98
CA SER A 46 -115.00 -166.58 -5.21
C SER A 46 -113.78 -166.30 -6.10
N GLU A 47 -113.53 -167.12 -7.12
CA GLU A 47 -112.47 -166.86 -8.10
C GLU A 47 -112.77 -165.65 -9.00
N LEU A 48 -114.02 -165.52 -9.48
CA LEU A 48 -114.47 -164.33 -10.23
C LEU A 48 -114.31 -163.02 -9.43
N LEU A 49 -114.56 -163.05 -8.12
CA LEU A 49 -114.31 -161.90 -7.24
C LEU A 49 -112.81 -161.57 -7.12
N LYS A 50 -111.94 -162.57 -6.93
CA LYS A 50 -110.48 -162.38 -6.90
C LYS A 50 -109.94 -161.82 -8.22
N LEU A 51 -110.41 -162.34 -9.37
CA LEU A 51 -110.02 -161.85 -10.69
C LEU A 51 -110.48 -160.40 -10.91
N ARG A 52 -111.70 -160.04 -10.48
CA ARG A 52 -112.16 -158.65 -10.50
C ARG A 52 -111.31 -157.73 -9.63
N SER A 53 -110.96 -158.11 -8.39
CA SER A 53 -110.09 -157.27 -7.56
C SER A 53 -108.68 -157.11 -8.14
N SER A 54 -108.13 -158.15 -8.77
CA SER A 54 -106.83 -158.10 -9.46
C SER A 54 -106.87 -157.21 -10.71
N MET A 55 -107.97 -157.24 -11.46
CA MET A 55 -108.17 -156.36 -12.61
C MET A 55 -108.26 -154.89 -12.18
N ILE A 56 -108.99 -154.59 -11.11
CA ILE A 56 -109.15 -153.23 -10.59
C ILE A 56 -107.83 -152.65 -10.07
N SER A 57 -107.01 -153.46 -9.37
CA SER A 57 -105.70 -152.98 -8.91
C SER A 57 -104.70 -152.77 -10.06
N LYS A 58 -104.81 -153.55 -11.14
CA LYS A 58 -104.02 -153.33 -12.35
C LYS A 58 -104.45 -152.09 -13.12
N GLU A 59 -105.75 -151.85 -13.28
CA GLU A 59 -106.28 -150.63 -13.88
C GLU A 59 -105.82 -149.38 -13.10
N ALA A 60 -105.89 -149.39 -11.77
CA ALA A 60 -105.39 -148.29 -10.94
C ALA A 60 -103.90 -147.98 -11.22
N SER A 61 -103.04 -149.00 -11.21
CA SER A 61 -101.60 -148.83 -11.50
C SER A 61 -101.31 -148.35 -12.93
N PHE A 62 -102.20 -148.63 -13.88
CA PHE A 62 -102.09 -148.13 -15.25
C PHE A 62 -102.48 -146.65 -15.36
N GLN A 63 -103.51 -146.21 -14.61
CA GLN A 63 -103.89 -144.80 -14.59
C GLN A 63 -102.87 -143.91 -13.88
N GLU A 64 -102.20 -144.41 -12.82
CA GLU A 64 -101.08 -143.71 -12.18
C GLU A 64 -99.91 -143.49 -13.17
N LEU A 65 -99.46 -144.54 -13.86
CA LEU A 65 -98.41 -144.45 -14.89
C LEU A 65 -98.81 -143.53 -16.06
N LYS A 66 -100.10 -143.50 -16.43
CA LYS A 66 -100.63 -142.57 -17.46
C LYS A 66 -100.55 -141.12 -17.00
N ALA A 67 -100.94 -140.83 -15.76
CA ALA A 67 -100.86 -139.48 -15.19
C ALA A 67 -99.40 -139.00 -15.06
N GLU A 68 -98.48 -139.88 -14.68
CA GLU A 68 -97.04 -139.58 -14.64
C GLU A 68 -96.49 -139.27 -16.05
N ALA A 69 -96.84 -140.08 -17.06
CA ALA A 69 -96.46 -139.83 -18.45
C ALA A 69 -97.06 -138.53 -19.03
N GLU A 70 -98.25 -138.13 -18.60
CA GLU A 70 -98.87 -136.85 -18.95
C GLU A 70 -98.16 -135.66 -18.25
N SER A 71 -97.77 -135.82 -16.98
CA SER A 71 -96.95 -134.84 -16.24
C SER A 71 -95.56 -134.63 -16.87
N TYR A 72 -94.90 -135.70 -17.33
CA TYR A 72 -93.64 -135.59 -18.07
C TYR A 72 -93.80 -134.85 -19.41
N LYS A 73 -94.91 -135.07 -20.13
CA LYS A 73 -95.23 -134.31 -21.35
C LYS A 73 -95.48 -132.83 -21.05
N GLU A 74 -96.23 -132.51 -20.00
CA GLU A 74 -96.50 -131.12 -19.63
C GLU A 74 -95.22 -130.38 -19.21
N ASN A 75 -94.37 -131.01 -18.39
CA ASN A 75 -93.08 -130.44 -18.01
C ASN A 75 -92.16 -130.22 -19.22
N ASN A 76 -92.11 -131.15 -20.17
CA ASN A 76 -91.35 -130.97 -21.41
C ASN A 76 -91.92 -129.82 -22.26
N ALA A 77 -93.24 -129.69 -22.36
CA ALA A 77 -93.89 -128.58 -23.07
C ALA A 77 -93.61 -127.22 -22.41
N ARG A 78 -93.65 -127.15 -21.06
CA ARG A 78 -93.27 -125.95 -20.28
C ARG A 78 -91.80 -125.58 -20.48
N LEU A 79 -90.89 -126.55 -20.49
CA LEU A 79 -89.47 -126.32 -20.79
C LEU A 79 -89.27 -125.82 -22.22
N MET A 80 -89.92 -126.44 -23.21
CA MET A 80 -89.85 -126.04 -24.61
C MET A 80 -90.39 -124.61 -24.82
N SER A 81 -91.54 -124.28 -24.21
CA SER A 81 -92.13 -122.94 -24.24
C SER A 81 -91.19 -121.88 -23.61
N ARG A 82 -90.52 -122.21 -22.50
CA ARG A 82 -89.54 -121.32 -21.87
C ARG A 82 -88.29 -121.14 -22.71
N LEU A 83 -87.84 -122.19 -23.41
CA LEU A 83 -86.72 -122.11 -24.35
C LEU A 83 -87.06 -121.18 -25.52
N LEU A 84 -88.25 -121.33 -26.09
CA LEU A 84 -88.74 -120.52 -27.21
C LEU A 84 -88.91 -119.04 -26.79
N SER A 85 -89.46 -118.78 -25.60
CA SER A 85 -89.54 -117.43 -25.03
C SER A 85 -88.17 -116.77 -24.83
N LEU A 86 -87.15 -117.52 -24.42
CA LEU A 86 -85.79 -117.00 -24.29
C LEU A 86 -85.14 -116.74 -25.66
N GLN A 87 -85.46 -117.55 -26.68
CA GLN A 87 -84.99 -117.31 -28.05
C GLN A 87 -85.63 -116.05 -28.65
N THR A 88 -86.94 -115.84 -28.47
CA THR A 88 -87.62 -114.60 -28.87
C THR A 88 -87.00 -113.39 -28.18
N GLN A 89 -86.78 -113.45 -26.87
CA GLN A 89 -86.18 -112.34 -26.12
C GLN A 89 -84.73 -112.03 -26.54
N ILE A 90 -83.94 -113.03 -26.96
CA ILE A 90 -82.61 -112.79 -27.53
C ILE A 90 -82.72 -112.08 -28.88
N GLN A 91 -83.64 -112.51 -29.76
CA GLN A 91 -83.83 -111.87 -31.06
C GLN A 91 -84.35 -110.42 -30.93
N GLU A 92 -85.28 -110.16 -30.01
CA GLU A 92 -85.74 -108.81 -29.67
C GLU A 92 -84.57 -107.90 -29.23
N MET A 93 -83.67 -108.40 -28.37
CA MET A 93 -82.47 -107.68 -27.96
C MET A 93 -81.47 -107.44 -29.10
N GLU A 94 -81.33 -108.37 -30.06
CA GLU A 94 -80.48 -108.21 -31.25
C GLU A 94 -81.05 -107.17 -32.24
N GLU A 95 -82.38 -107.13 -32.40
CA GLU A 95 -83.08 -106.12 -33.20
C GLU A 95 -83.00 -104.74 -32.53
N GLU A 96 -83.19 -104.64 -31.21
CA GLU A 96 -82.97 -103.39 -30.44
C GLU A 96 -81.53 -102.87 -30.58
N LEU A 97 -80.52 -103.74 -30.52
CA LEU A 97 -79.11 -103.36 -30.71
C LEU A 97 -78.84 -102.84 -32.13
N CYS A 98 -79.48 -103.43 -33.15
CA CYS A 98 -79.39 -102.91 -34.52
C CYS A 98 -80.02 -101.51 -34.67
N VAL A 99 -81.18 -101.28 -34.03
CA VAL A 99 -81.84 -99.95 -34.01
C VAL A 99 -81.00 -98.93 -33.24
N LEU A 100 -80.41 -99.31 -32.11
CA LEU A 100 -79.48 -98.47 -31.34
C LEU A 100 -78.22 -98.10 -32.14
N ALA A 101 -77.65 -99.05 -32.89
CA ALA A 101 -76.50 -98.77 -33.76
C ALA A 101 -76.85 -97.80 -34.90
N ALA A 102 -78.01 -97.96 -35.54
CA ALA A 102 -78.49 -97.03 -36.56
C ALA A 102 -78.73 -95.61 -35.99
N SER A 103 -79.41 -95.54 -34.84
CA SER A 103 -79.68 -94.29 -34.11
C SER A 103 -78.39 -93.57 -33.70
N LYS A 104 -77.39 -94.31 -33.17
CA LYS A 104 -76.07 -93.77 -32.84
C LYS A 104 -75.39 -93.14 -34.06
N ASN A 105 -75.35 -93.85 -35.19
CA ASN A 105 -74.71 -93.36 -36.41
C ASN A 105 -75.41 -92.09 -36.94
N GLN A 106 -76.74 -92.02 -36.85
CA GLN A 106 -77.50 -90.83 -37.22
C GLN A 106 -77.23 -89.64 -36.28
N ALA A 107 -77.07 -89.89 -34.98
CA ALA A 107 -76.70 -88.87 -34.00
C ALA A 107 -75.25 -88.35 -34.20
N GLU A 108 -74.30 -89.24 -34.53
CA GLU A 108 -72.91 -88.84 -34.83
C GLU A 108 -72.82 -87.98 -36.10
N LEU A 109 -73.60 -88.29 -37.14
CA LEU A 109 -73.71 -87.45 -38.35
C LEU A 109 -74.33 -86.07 -38.05
N ALA A 110 -75.39 -86.02 -37.24
CA ALA A 110 -76.00 -84.76 -36.82
C ALA A 110 -75.03 -83.90 -35.99
N ALA A 111 -74.26 -84.52 -35.09
CA ALA A 111 -73.23 -83.84 -34.30
C ALA A 111 -72.09 -83.28 -35.17
N GLN A 112 -71.65 -84.01 -36.20
CA GLN A 112 -70.64 -83.52 -37.16
C GLN A 112 -71.17 -82.31 -37.97
N GLY A 113 -72.44 -82.34 -38.39
CA GLY A 113 -73.08 -81.20 -39.05
C GLY A 113 -73.09 -79.94 -38.17
N ALA A 114 -73.60 -80.07 -36.94
CA ALA A 114 -73.65 -78.97 -35.98
C ALA A 114 -72.25 -78.43 -35.61
N TYR A 115 -71.23 -79.29 -35.54
CA TYR A 115 -69.86 -78.86 -35.26
C TYR A 115 -69.26 -78.02 -36.40
N LYS A 116 -69.60 -78.32 -37.66
CA LYS A 116 -69.18 -77.54 -38.82
C LYS A 116 -69.89 -76.18 -38.88
N GLU A 117 -71.20 -76.16 -38.66
CA GLU A 117 -72.00 -74.93 -38.60
C GLU A 117 -71.53 -74.00 -37.46
N ASN A 118 -71.15 -74.56 -36.31
CA ASN A 118 -70.55 -73.81 -35.20
C ASN A 118 -69.19 -73.18 -35.57
N LEU A 119 -68.39 -73.85 -36.40
CA LEU A 119 -67.10 -73.32 -36.87
C LEU A 119 -67.31 -72.11 -37.80
N GLU A 120 -68.23 -72.23 -38.76
CA GLU A 120 -68.56 -71.18 -39.74
C GLU A 120 -69.12 -69.92 -39.05
N LEU A 121 -70.04 -70.07 -38.09
CA LEU A 121 -70.56 -68.97 -37.27
C LEU A 121 -69.46 -68.28 -36.42
N LYS A 122 -68.45 -69.04 -36.00
CA LYS A 122 -67.33 -68.52 -35.18
C LYS A 122 -66.36 -67.69 -35.99
N GLU A 123 -66.17 -68.03 -37.26
CA GLU A 123 -65.39 -67.23 -38.22
C GLU A 123 -66.12 -65.92 -38.58
N GLU A 124 -67.43 -65.97 -38.85
CA GLU A 124 -68.22 -64.74 -39.05
C GLU A 124 -68.18 -63.80 -37.83
N LEU A 125 -68.37 -64.33 -36.62
CA LEU A 125 -68.32 -63.54 -35.39
C LEU A 125 -66.95 -62.87 -35.20
N HIS A 126 -65.86 -63.57 -35.53
CA HIS A 126 -64.52 -63.00 -35.49
C HIS A 126 -64.31 -61.89 -36.53
N GLU A 127 -64.91 -62.02 -37.72
CA GLU A 127 -64.84 -60.99 -38.78
C GLU A 127 -65.64 -59.73 -38.40
N LYS A 128 -66.83 -59.87 -37.81
CA LYS A 128 -67.62 -58.74 -37.29
C LYS A 128 -66.92 -58.04 -36.11
N SER A 129 -66.34 -58.82 -35.19
CA SER A 129 -65.59 -58.29 -34.03
C SER A 129 -64.37 -57.47 -34.48
N ALA A 130 -63.60 -57.96 -35.46
CA ALA A 130 -62.47 -57.23 -36.03
C ALA A 130 -62.89 -55.88 -36.66
N LYS A 131 -64.05 -55.85 -37.36
CA LYS A 131 -64.60 -54.62 -37.94
C LYS A 131 -65.05 -53.62 -36.87
N LEU A 132 -65.67 -54.09 -35.78
CA LEU A 132 -66.11 -53.23 -34.68
C LEU A 132 -64.93 -52.58 -33.94
N ASN A 133 -63.91 -53.37 -33.58
CA ASN A 133 -62.73 -52.86 -32.88
C ASN A 133 -61.96 -51.81 -33.70
N LYS A 134 -61.92 -51.95 -35.03
CA LYS A 134 -61.30 -50.95 -35.90
C LYS A 134 -61.95 -49.58 -35.76
N TYR A 135 -63.29 -49.50 -35.83
CA TYR A 135 -64.00 -48.23 -35.69
C TYR A 135 -63.92 -47.63 -34.29
N LEU A 136 -63.76 -48.47 -33.25
CA LEU A 136 -63.55 -48.00 -31.88
C LEU A 136 -62.18 -47.29 -31.75
N ASN A 137 -61.11 -47.94 -32.20
CA ASN A 137 -59.75 -47.38 -32.17
C ASN A 137 -59.65 -46.07 -32.97
N GLU A 138 -60.22 -46.01 -34.18
CA GLU A 138 -60.25 -44.80 -35.00
C GLU A 138 -60.98 -43.63 -34.29
N CYS A 139 -61.95 -43.91 -33.42
CA CYS A 139 -62.64 -42.89 -32.64
C CYS A 139 -61.81 -42.41 -31.43
N GLU A 140 -61.18 -43.34 -30.70
CA GLU A 140 -60.33 -43.04 -29.55
C GLU A 140 -59.08 -42.26 -29.95
N GLU A 141 -58.40 -42.64 -31.04
CA GLU A 141 -57.20 -41.95 -31.54
C GLU A 141 -57.48 -40.46 -31.83
N ASN A 142 -58.56 -40.16 -32.56
CA ASN A 142 -59.00 -38.80 -32.86
C ASN A 142 -59.30 -37.98 -31.58
N MET A 143 -60.00 -38.57 -30.60
CA MET A 143 -60.29 -37.90 -29.33
C MET A 143 -59.01 -37.60 -28.55
N THR A 144 -58.05 -38.53 -28.44
CA THR A 144 -56.78 -38.23 -27.76
C THR A 144 -55.93 -37.19 -28.50
N GLN A 145 -56.01 -37.14 -29.83
CA GLN A 145 -55.30 -36.13 -30.63
C GLN A 145 -55.87 -34.72 -30.40
N ALA A 146 -57.19 -34.57 -30.34
CA ALA A 146 -57.84 -33.31 -29.99
C ALA A 146 -57.46 -32.84 -28.59
N SER A 147 -57.49 -33.73 -27.58
CA SER A 147 -57.07 -33.40 -26.20
C SER A 147 -55.61 -32.95 -26.12
N LYS A 148 -54.69 -33.63 -26.82
CA LYS A 148 -53.26 -33.25 -26.87
C LYS A 148 -53.06 -31.85 -27.46
N ILE A 149 -53.79 -31.51 -28.53
CA ILE A 149 -53.69 -30.17 -29.16
C ILE A 149 -54.21 -29.08 -28.20
N SER A 150 -55.34 -29.32 -27.51
CA SER A 150 -55.87 -28.36 -26.54
C SER A 150 -54.92 -28.16 -25.36
N GLN A 151 -54.33 -29.23 -24.82
CA GLN A 151 -53.42 -29.12 -23.68
C GLN A 151 -52.10 -28.42 -24.07
N ASN A 152 -51.53 -28.75 -25.23
CA ASN A 152 -50.33 -28.06 -25.74
C ASN A 152 -50.53 -26.54 -25.92
N TYR A 153 -51.75 -26.08 -26.21
CA TYR A 153 -52.08 -24.66 -26.33
C TYR A 153 -52.16 -23.98 -24.96
N GLU A 154 -52.77 -24.63 -23.97
CA GLU A 154 -52.87 -24.12 -22.59
C GLU A 154 -51.49 -24.10 -21.90
N ASP A 155 -50.67 -25.14 -22.10
CA ASP A 155 -49.29 -25.21 -21.64
C ASP A 155 -48.43 -24.11 -22.29
N LEU A 156 -48.65 -23.80 -23.58
CA LEU A 156 -47.96 -22.70 -24.28
C LEU A 156 -48.34 -21.33 -23.72
N LEU A 157 -49.64 -21.08 -23.47
CA LEU A 157 -50.09 -19.84 -22.83
C LEU A 157 -49.51 -19.70 -21.41
N THR A 158 -49.52 -20.78 -20.63
CA THR A 158 -48.98 -20.82 -19.26
C THR A 158 -47.47 -20.60 -19.22
N HIS A 159 -46.72 -21.19 -20.16
CA HIS A 159 -45.28 -20.92 -20.28
C HIS A 159 -45.00 -19.47 -20.70
N LEU A 160 -45.72 -18.92 -21.69
CA LEU A 160 -45.53 -17.54 -22.12
C LEU A 160 -45.91 -16.53 -21.04
N SER A 161 -46.95 -16.81 -20.24
CA SER A 161 -47.33 -15.97 -19.11
C SER A 161 -46.31 -16.04 -17.97
N GLY A 162 -45.73 -17.22 -17.70
CA GLY A 162 -44.62 -17.40 -16.77
C GLY A 162 -43.30 -16.73 -17.20
N PHE A 163 -42.98 -16.74 -18.50
CA PHE A 163 -41.80 -16.03 -19.04
C PHE A 163 -41.93 -14.50 -19.02
N LEU A 164 -43.16 -13.97 -18.99
CA LEU A 164 -43.45 -12.53 -18.97
C LEU A 164 -43.90 -12.02 -17.60
N ASP A 165 -43.96 -12.89 -16.58
CA ASP A 165 -44.46 -12.65 -15.21
C ASP A 165 -45.83 -11.95 -15.17
N ILE A 166 -46.79 -12.47 -15.96
CA ILE A 166 -48.17 -11.98 -16.04
C ILE A 166 -49.14 -13.07 -15.61
N ASP A 167 -50.08 -12.74 -14.73
CA ASP A 167 -51.25 -13.59 -14.50
C ASP A 167 -52.31 -13.38 -15.61
N ILE A 168 -52.50 -14.42 -16.42
CA ILE A 168 -53.49 -14.45 -17.51
C ILE A 168 -54.84 -15.05 -17.09
N ARG A 169 -54.95 -15.67 -15.90
CA ARG A 169 -56.12 -16.50 -15.51
C ARG A 169 -57.43 -15.73 -15.39
N GLU A 170 -57.34 -14.42 -15.15
CA GLU A 170 -58.49 -13.50 -15.00
C GLU A 170 -58.70 -12.61 -16.24
N LYS A 171 -58.06 -12.90 -17.38
CA LYS A 171 -58.15 -12.05 -18.58
C LYS A 171 -59.04 -12.71 -19.63
N GLU A 172 -60.06 -11.99 -20.11
CA GLU A 172 -61.01 -12.50 -21.12
C GLU A 172 -60.33 -12.89 -22.45
N LYS A 173 -59.10 -12.43 -22.71
CA LYS A 173 -58.26 -12.85 -23.84
C LYS A 173 -56.76 -12.86 -23.50
N PRO A 174 -56.19 -13.97 -22.99
CA PRO A 174 -54.77 -14.07 -22.63
C PRO A 174 -53.79 -13.63 -23.73
N GLN A 175 -54.03 -14.07 -24.97
CA GLN A 175 -53.12 -13.85 -26.10
C GLN A 175 -52.97 -12.37 -26.48
N GLU A 176 -54.03 -11.56 -26.38
CA GLU A 176 -53.97 -10.13 -26.71
C GLU A 176 -53.15 -9.35 -25.66
N HIS A 177 -53.29 -9.70 -24.37
CA HIS A 177 -52.51 -9.10 -23.28
C HIS A 177 -51.02 -9.46 -23.34
N LEU A 178 -50.69 -10.74 -23.56
CA LEU A 178 -49.29 -11.18 -23.73
C LEU A 178 -48.63 -10.46 -24.92
N THR A 179 -49.36 -10.30 -26.03
CA THR A 179 -48.89 -9.57 -27.22
C THR A 179 -48.65 -8.09 -26.92
N SER A 180 -49.52 -7.43 -26.12
CA SER A 180 -49.32 -6.05 -25.69
C SER A 180 -48.04 -5.90 -24.85
N LYS A 181 -47.80 -6.75 -23.86
CA LYS A 181 -46.59 -6.64 -23.03
C LYS A 181 -45.31 -6.87 -23.82
N VAL A 182 -45.30 -7.82 -24.76
CA VAL A 182 -44.15 -7.99 -25.67
C VAL A 182 -43.91 -6.71 -26.49
N SER A 183 -44.96 -6.05 -26.97
CA SER A 183 -44.83 -4.75 -27.67
C SER A 183 -44.29 -3.64 -26.76
N GLU A 184 -44.69 -3.58 -25.50
CA GLU A 184 -44.15 -2.65 -24.50
C GLU A 184 -42.66 -2.92 -24.23
N ILE A 185 -42.29 -4.16 -23.89
CA ILE A 185 -40.91 -4.56 -23.61
C ILE A 185 -40.00 -4.28 -24.82
N CYS A 186 -40.48 -4.50 -26.05
CA CYS A 186 -39.73 -4.13 -27.25
C CYS A 186 -39.49 -2.62 -27.38
N LYS A 187 -40.47 -1.77 -27.03
CA LYS A 187 -40.31 -0.31 -27.03
C LYS A 187 -39.37 0.16 -25.93
N GLU A 188 -39.55 -0.35 -24.71
CA GLU A 188 -38.66 -0.13 -23.57
C GLU A 188 -37.21 -0.48 -23.94
N ASN A 189 -36.99 -1.65 -24.56
CA ASN A 189 -35.67 -2.11 -24.99
C ASN A 189 -35.02 -1.23 -26.08
N VAL A 190 -35.81 -0.62 -26.98
CA VAL A 190 -35.31 0.39 -27.93
C VAL A 190 -34.90 1.66 -27.18
N THR A 191 -35.78 2.22 -26.34
CA THR A 191 -35.45 3.45 -25.59
C THR A 191 -34.25 3.29 -24.65
N LEU A 192 -34.03 2.09 -24.08
CA LEU A 192 -32.84 1.78 -23.28
C LEU A 192 -31.58 1.68 -24.15
N LYS A 193 -31.66 1.17 -25.38
CA LYS A 193 -30.53 1.18 -26.34
C LYS A 193 -30.16 2.60 -26.76
N ASP A 194 -31.16 3.46 -27.00
CA ASP A 194 -30.94 4.86 -27.35
C ASP A 194 -30.28 5.63 -26.17
N GLN A 195 -30.72 5.36 -24.94
CA GLN A 195 -30.08 5.89 -23.73
C GLN A 195 -28.64 5.37 -23.54
N ILE A 196 -28.38 4.09 -23.78
CA ILE A 196 -27.04 3.51 -23.73
C ILE A 196 -26.14 4.16 -24.81
N ALA A 197 -26.65 4.41 -26.01
CA ALA A 197 -25.90 5.08 -27.08
C ALA A 197 -25.53 6.52 -26.68
N ALA A 198 -26.48 7.30 -26.15
CA ALA A 198 -26.21 8.66 -25.66
C ALA A 198 -25.16 8.67 -24.53
N LEU A 199 -25.28 7.77 -23.54
CA LEU A 199 -24.30 7.63 -22.47
C LEU A 199 -22.91 7.19 -22.98
N GLN A 200 -22.86 6.37 -24.04
CA GLN A 200 -21.62 5.98 -24.69
C GLN A 200 -20.95 7.19 -25.37
N GLU A 201 -21.74 8.08 -25.99
CA GLU A 201 -21.25 9.32 -26.60
C GLU A 201 -20.76 10.34 -25.55
N ASP A 202 -21.48 10.54 -24.45
CA ASP A 202 -21.05 11.39 -23.32
C ASP A 202 -19.75 10.89 -22.68
N VAL A 203 -19.60 9.57 -22.48
CA VAL A 203 -18.36 8.95 -21.98
C VAL A 203 -17.20 9.17 -22.95
N ASN A 204 -17.43 9.00 -24.26
CA ASN A 204 -16.42 9.27 -25.28
C ASN A 204 -16.00 10.76 -25.29
N PHE A 205 -16.96 11.67 -25.15
CA PHE A 205 -16.70 13.12 -25.06
C PHE A 205 -15.83 13.44 -23.84
N HIS A 206 -16.18 12.96 -22.65
CA HIS A 206 -15.41 13.20 -21.44
C HIS A 206 -14.03 12.52 -21.47
N GLU A 207 -13.85 11.37 -22.15
CA GLU A 207 -12.53 10.77 -22.33
C GLU A 207 -11.63 11.65 -23.23
N MET A 208 -12.20 12.25 -24.28
CA MET A 208 -11.49 13.18 -25.17
C MET A 208 -11.18 14.51 -24.50
N GLU A 209 -12.13 15.07 -23.73
CA GLU A 209 -11.93 16.24 -22.86
C GLU A 209 -10.81 15.99 -21.84
N SER A 210 -10.83 14.83 -21.16
CA SER A 210 -9.80 14.42 -20.20
C SER A 210 -8.41 14.30 -20.85
N LYS A 211 -8.32 13.76 -22.07
CA LYS A 211 -7.07 13.75 -22.86
C LYS A 211 -6.56 15.16 -23.15
N ALA A 212 -7.41 16.05 -23.67
CA ALA A 212 -7.04 17.44 -23.98
C ALA A 212 -6.63 18.25 -22.72
N ASN A 213 -7.31 18.01 -21.59
CA ASN A 213 -6.97 18.59 -20.29
C ASN A 213 -5.61 18.08 -19.79
N ARG A 214 -5.34 16.78 -19.88
CA ARG A 214 -4.05 16.18 -19.51
C ARG A 214 -2.89 16.71 -20.36
N GLU A 215 -3.09 16.90 -21.66
CA GLU A 215 -2.10 17.51 -22.56
C GLU A 215 -1.86 19.00 -22.26
N THR A 216 -2.92 19.72 -21.90
CA THR A 216 -2.82 21.12 -21.46
C THR A 216 -2.06 21.23 -20.14
N ILE A 217 -2.31 20.34 -19.18
CA ILE A 217 -1.55 20.23 -17.93
C ILE A 217 -0.07 19.91 -18.22
N MET A 218 0.24 18.97 -19.13
CA MET A 218 1.63 18.67 -19.48
C MET A 218 2.37 19.85 -20.14
N ARG A 219 1.69 20.65 -20.99
CA ARG A 219 2.25 21.91 -21.51
C ARG A 219 2.53 22.92 -20.40
N LEU A 220 1.55 23.18 -19.53
CA LEU A 220 1.71 24.11 -18.41
C LEU A 220 2.81 23.67 -17.42
N VAL A 221 2.92 22.37 -17.11
CA VAL A 221 4.02 21.83 -16.30
C VAL A 221 5.38 22.02 -16.98
N SER A 222 5.44 21.85 -18.31
CA SER A 222 6.67 22.06 -19.09
C SER A 222 7.06 23.54 -19.20
N GLU A 223 6.08 24.45 -19.18
CA GLU A 223 6.29 25.90 -19.14
C GLU A 223 6.74 26.36 -17.75
N VAL A 224 6.06 25.90 -16.68
CA VAL A 224 6.45 26.15 -15.29
C VAL A 224 7.86 25.63 -15.00
N ALA A 225 8.24 24.46 -15.50
CA ALA A 225 9.61 23.94 -15.34
C ALA A 225 10.66 24.87 -15.99
N LYS A 226 10.39 25.40 -17.19
CA LYS A 226 11.28 26.35 -17.88
C LYS A 226 11.36 27.70 -17.17
N GLU A 227 10.25 28.22 -16.66
CA GLU A 227 10.27 29.47 -15.86
C GLU A 227 10.95 29.25 -14.50
N GLN A 228 10.84 28.07 -13.89
CA GLN A 228 11.57 27.71 -12.68
C GLN A 228 13.09 27.60 -12.93
N GLU A 229 13.51 27.05 -14.07
CA GLU A 229 14.92 27.02 -14.50
C GLU A 229 15.47 28.43 -14.75
N LYS A 230 14.73 29.28 -15.48
CA LYS A 230 15.07 30.71 -15.65
C LYS A 230 15.16 31.45 -14.31
N ALA A 231 14.20 31.24 -13.41
CA ALA A 231 14.19 31.88 -12.10
C ALA A 231 15.37 31.43 -11.23
N ALA A 232 15.80 30.17 -11.32
CA ALA A 232 17.01 29.69 -10.68
C ALA A 232 18.27 30.35 -11.28
N GLY A 233 18.34 30.50 -12.60
CA GLY A 233 19.39 31.25 -13.29
C GLY A 233 19.46 32.72 -12.83
N TYR A 234 18.33 33.43 -12.84
CA TYR A 234 18.25 34.81 -12.33
C TYR A 234 18.65 34.92 -10.85
N HIS A 235 18.32 33.93 -10.02
CA HIS A 235 18.76 33.90 -8.62
C HIS A 235 20.28 33.74 -8.49
N GLN A 236 20.89 32.87 -9.30
CA GLN A 236 22.34 32.66 -9.36
C GLN A 236 23.08 33.92 -9.86
N ASP A 237 22.58 34.57 -10.91
CA ASP A 237 23.13 35.84 -11.41
C ASP A 237 22.98 36.97 -10.38
N MET A 238 21.85 37.04 -9.65
CA MET A 238 21.68 38.02 -8.58
C MET A 238 22.63 37.76 -7.39
N GLU A 239 22.86 36.49 -7.02
CA GLU A 239 23.83 36.12 -5.98
C GLU A 239 25.26 36.47 -6.40
N LYS A 240 25.60 36.27 -7.67
CA LYS A 240 26.89 36.68 -8.25
C LYS A 240 27.05 38.20 -8.23
N LEU A 241 26.05 38.95 -8.71
CA LEU A 241 26.06 40.41 -8.68
C LEU A 241 26.15 40.98 -7.26
N SER A 242 25.56 40.31 -6.26
CA SER A 242 25.73 40.68 -4.85
C SER A 242 27.19 40.52 -4.41
N LYS A 243 27.83 39.38 -4.71
CA LYS A 243 29.25 39.13 -4.36
C LYS A 243 30.20 40.10 -5.06
N ASP A 244 29.93 40.45 -6.32
CA ASP A 244 30.68 41.45 -7.07
C ASP A 244 30.49 42.86 -6.50
N LEU A 245 29.26 43.20 -6.06
CA LEU A 245 28.95 44.46 -5.37
C LEU A 245 29.66 44.56 -4.00
N ASP A 246 29.63 43.51 -3.18
CA ASP A 246 30.32 43.48 -1.88
C ASP A 246 31.84 43.64 -2.07
N SER A 247 32.40 42.95 -3.07
CA SER A 247 33.81 43.10 -3.49
C SER A 247 34.15 44.53 -3.92
N ALA A 248 33.25 45.20 -4.64
CA ALA A 248 33.41 46.60 -5.04
C ALA A 248 33.27 47.57 -3.85
N ILE A 249 32.36 47.31 -2.90
CA ILE A 249 32.18 48.11 -1.68
C ILE A 249 33.44 48.05 -0.82
N ILE A 250 34.03 46.87 -0.62
CA ILE A 250 35.28 46.71 0.15
C ILE A 250 36.42 47.50 -0.52
N LYS A 251 36.59 47.39 -1.85
CA LYS A 251 37.60 48.14 -2.61
C LYS A 251 37.40 49.66 -2.52
N ARG A 252 36.14 50.13 -2.57
CA ARG A 252 35.81 51.55 -2.36
C ARG A 252 36.19 52.00 -0.94
N GLN A 253 35.86 51.22 0.08
CA GLN A 253 36.18 51.54 1.48
C GLN A 253 37.69 51.63 1.74
N SER A 254 38.50 50.74 1.14
CA SER A 254 39.97 50.83 1.24
C SER A 254 40.52 52.07 0.53
N LEU A 255 40.03 52.40 -0.67
CA LEU A 255 40.44 53.61 -1.40
C LEU A 255 40.01 54.89 -0.66
N GLU A 256 38.83 54.92 -0.05
CA GLU A 256 38.38 56.03 0.80
C GLU A 256 39.23 56.19 2.07
N MET A 257 39.77 55.09 2.63
CA MET A 257 40.71 55.15 3.74
C MET A 257 42.07 55.69 3.29
N GLU A 258 42.56 55.28 2.12
CA GLU A 258 43.78 55.82 1.53
C GLU A 258 43.64 57.32 1.20
N ILE A 259 42.51 57.74 0.61
CA ILE A 259 42.20 59.15 0.35
C ILE A 259 42.22 59.97 1.65
N ARG A 260 41.61 59.48 2.74
CA ARG A 260 41.66 60.16 4.05
C ARG A 260 43.10 60.27 4.58
N ASN A 261 43.89 59.21 4.48
CA ASN A 261 45.30 59.21 4.90
C ASN A 261 46.16 60.17 4.06
N LEU A 262 45.88 60.29 2.76
CA LEU A 262 46.56 61.24 1.86
C LEU A 262 46.13 62.69 2.13
N GLN A 263 44.85 62.93 2.43
CA GLN A 263 44.34 64.23 2.86
C GLN A 263 44.96 64.67 4.19
N GLU A 264 45.05 63.78 5.19
CA GLU A 264 45.71 64.08 6.45
C GLU A 264 47.18 64.46 6.22
N LYS A 265 47.94 63.63 5.51
CA LYS A 265 49.34 63.92 5.12
C LYS A 265 49.47 65.25 4.38
N LEU A 266 48.55 65.58 3.48
CA LEU A 266 48.52 66.87 2.79
C LEU A 266 48.31 68.04 3.78
N THR A 267 47.39 67.93 4.73
CA THR A 267 47.21 69.00 5.75
C THR A 267 48.39 69.14 6.70
N VAL A 268 49.09 68.05 7.04
CA VAL A 268 50.32 68.08 7.85
C VAL A 268 51.46 68.76 7.06
N ASN A 269 51.66 68.36 5.81
CA ASN A 269 52.67 68.98 4.93
C ASN A 269 52.37 70.47 4.65
N GLN A 270 51.10 70.84 4.48
CA GLN A 270 50.69 72.24 4.30
C GLN A 270 51.01 73.07 5.55
N LYS A 271 50.67 72.57 6.76
CA LYS A 271 51.03 73.22 8.03
C LYS A 271 52.55 73.38 8.17
N ALA A 272 53.32 72.33 7.90
CA ALA A 272 54.79 72.38 7.97
C ALA A 272 55.38 73.39 6.97
N LEU A 273 54.85 73.44 5.74
CA LEU A 273 55.24 74.42 4.72
C LEU A 273 54.92 75.86 5.16
N ASP A 274 53.75 76.10 5.76
CA ASP A 274 53.35 77.44 6.21
C ASP A 274 54.13 77.89 7.47
N THR A 275 54.47 76.97 8.38
CA THR A 275 55.45 77.22 9.46
C THR A 275 56.81 77.61 8.88
N SER A 276 57.34 76.85 7.90
CA SER A 276 58.63 77.14 7.27
C SER A 276 58.64 78.47 6.49
N LYS A 277 57.52 78.85 5.85
CA LYS A 277 57.34 80.20 5.26
C LYS A 277 57.43 81.29 6.33
N GLN A 278 56.80 81.10 7.50
CA GLN A 278 56.84 82.06 8.59
C GLN A 278 58.24 82.19 9.20
N GLU A 279 58.95 81.07 9.39
CA GLU A 279 60.36 81.04 9.81
C GLU A 279 61.24 81.80 8.80
N LEU A 280 61.11 81.51 7.50
CA LEU A 280 61.85 82.21 6.44
C LEU A 280 61.53 83.71 6.37
N HIS A 281 60.28 84.10 6.63
CA HIS A 281 59.89 85.51 6.73
C HIS A 281 60.57 86.19 7.94
N ASN A 282 60.54 85.54 9.10
CA ASN A 282 61.17 86.05 10.32
C ASN A 282 62.70 86.17 10.13
N LEU A 283 63.34 85.16 9.54
CA LEU A 283 64.78 85.17 9.23
C LEU A 283 65.15 86.30 8.27
N LYS A 284 64.34 86.54 7.22
CA LYS A 284 64.50 87.67 6.30
C LYS A 284 64.30 89.03 6.99
N LYS A 285 63.42 89.12 7.98
CA LYS A 285 63.25 90.34 8.79
C LYS A 285 64.53 90.60 9.62
N SER A 286 64.98 89.62 10.41
CA SER A 286 66.18 89.78 11.25
C SER A 286 67.47 90.01 10.44
N SER A 287 67.58 89.43 9.24
CA SER A 287 68.68 89.75 8.32
C SER A 287 68.69 91.22 7.88
N ARG A 288 67.52 91.81 7.61
CA ARG A 288 67.41 93.24 7.25
C ARG A 288 67.69 94.16 8.44
N GLU A 289 67.30 93.75 9.64
CA GLU A 289 67.58 94.46 10.89
C GLU A 289 69.09 94.46 11.17
N LEU A 290 69.76 93.31 11.03
CA LEU A 290 71.22 93.20 11.13
C LEU A 290 71.96 94.02 10.06
N ASP A 291 71.51 93.99 8.79
CA ASP A 291 72.08 94.82 7.72
C ASP A 291 71.95 96.33 8.03
N ALA A 292 70.84 96.76 8.65
CA ALA A 292 70.64 98.15 9.05
C ALA A 292 71.55 98.53 10.23
N SER A 293 71.64 97.70 11.27
CA SER A 293 72.55 97.91 12.41
C SER A 293 74.02 97.94 11.98
N LEU A 294 74.43 97.05 11.07
CA LEU A 294 75.80 97.01 10.54
C LEU A 294 76.12 98.26 9.72
N LYS A 295 75.16 98.81 8.97
CA LYS A 295 75.32 100.10 8.28
C LYS A 295 75.46 101.26 9.27
N SER A 296 74.61 101.34 10.29
CA SER A 296 74.69 102.37 11.34
C SER A 296 76.06 102.35 12.02
N SER A 297 76.47 101.19 12.54
CA SER A 297 77.77 101.00 13.20
C SER A 297 78.96 101.34 12.28
N ARG A 298 78.85 101.08 10.98
CA ARG A 298 79.89 101.46 10.00
C ARG A 298 79.94 102.97 9.74
N GLU A 299 78.80 103.66 9.76
CA GLU A 299 78.74 105.12 9.64
C GLU A 299 79.25 105.79 10.92
N GLU A 300 78.89 105.29 12.10
CA GLU A 300 79.37 105.71 13.42
C GLU A 300 80.90 105.55 13.56
N ALA A 301 81.45 104.41 13.13
CA ALA A 301 82.88 104.18 13.08
C ALA A 301 83.59 105.13 12.10
N ARG A 302 82.94 105.47 10.98
CA ARG A 302 83.48 106.41 9.98
C ARG A 302 83.48 107.86 10.48
N THR A 303 82.42 108.31 11.13
CA THR A 303 82.36 109.64 11.76
C THR A 303 83.37 109.76 12.89
N SER A 304 83.55 108.71 13.68
CA SER A 304 84.56 108.66 14.77
C SER A 304 86.00 108.67 14.25
N LEU A 305 86.27 107.97 13.14
CA LEU A 305 87.57 108.02 12.47
C LEU A 305 87.85 109.42 11.90
N ASN A 306 86.85 110.06 11.28
CA ASN A 306 86.96 111.40 10.73
C ASN A 306 87.21 112.45 11.83
N SER A 307 86.51 112.39 12.97
CA SER A 307 86.74 113.31 14.09
C SER A 307 88.12 113.10 14.74
N SER A 308 88.57 111.86 14.89
CA SER A 308 89.93 111.55 15.36
C SER A 308 91.02 112.11 14.44
N LYS A 309 90.79 112.08 13.11
CA LYS A 309 91.68 112.70 12.12
C LYS A 309 91.70 114.22 12.24
N ALA A 310 90.54 114.87 12.32
CA ALA A 310 90.43 116.32 12.48
C ALA A 310 91.10 116.82 13.77
N PHE A 311 90.90 116.12 14.90
CA PHE A 311 91.54 116.43 16.18
C PHE A 311 93.09 116.32 16.11
N LYS A 312 93.61 115.31 15.39
CA LYS A 312 95.06 115.17 15.13
C LYS A 312 95.60 116.24 14.18
N GLU A 313 94.75 116.84 13.35
CA GLU A 313 95.10 117.99 12.50
C GLU A 313 95.12 119.30 13.32
N GLU A 314 94.15 119.51 14.20
CA GLU A 314 94.06 120.68 15.09
C GLU A 314 95.18 120.76 16.13
N ILE A 315 95.55 119.63 16.77
CA ILE A 315 96.70 119.64 17.70
C ILE A 315 98.03 119.89 16.98
N ALA A 316 98.18 119.40 15.74
CA ALA A 316 99.40 119.64 14.96
C ALA A 316 99.53 121.09 14.47
N THR A 317 98.43 121.79 14.16
CA THR A 317 98.49 123.23 13.89
C THR A 317 98.79 124.04 15.16
N LEU A 318 98.19 123.71 16.30
CA LEU A 318 98.45 124.38 17.58
C LEU A 318 99.89 124.21 18.09
N LEU A 319 100.50 123.04 17.91
CA LEU A 319 101.90 122.79 18.30
C LEU A 319 102.93 123.28 17.27
N SER A 320 102.48 123.69 16.08
CA SER A 320 103.31 124.35 15.08
C SER A 320 103.50 125.83 15.46
N CYS A 321 104.75 126.30 15.41
CA CYS A 321 105.12 127.69 15.69
C CYS A 321 106.20 128.12 14.69
N GLY A 322 106.53 129.41 14.64
CA GLY A 322 107.44 129.98 13.63
C GLY A 322 108.87 129.39 13.54
N SER A 323 109.23 128.45 14.42
CA SER A 323 110.49 127.69 14.40
C SER A 323 110.36 126.19 14.05
N ALA A 324 109.15 125.61 13.99
CA ALA A 324 108.93 124.21 13.60
C ALA A 324 107.48 123.92 13.18
N ILE A 325 107.32 123.14 12.11
CA ILE A 325 106.03 122.63 11.63
C ILE A 325 105.86 121.18 12.11
N VAL A 326 104.77 120.91 12.83
CA VAL A 326 104.41 119.58 13.33
C VAL A 326 103.47 118.91 12.31
N LYS A 327 103.70 117.62 12.04
CA LYS A 327 102.80 116.83 11.17
C LYS A 327 101.60 116.32 11.97
N PRO A 328 100.41 116.15 11.35
CA PRO A 328 99.22 115.58 11.99
C PRO A 328 99.35 114.06 12.17
N SER A 329 100.34 113.63 12.95
CA SER A 329 100.52 112.26 13.41
C SER A 329 100.85 112.26 14.90
N GLU A 330 100.27 111.29 15.60
CA GLU A 330 100.36 111.13 17.06
C GLU A 330 101.80 111.12 17.56
N ARG A 331 102.70 110.47 16.81
CA ARG A 331 104.14 110.44 17.08
C ARG A 331 104.80 111.82 16.99
N ALA A 332 104.54 112.60 15.94
CA ALA A 332 105.15 113.92 15.75
C ALA A 332 104.64 114.94 16.79
N ILE A 333 103.38 114.80 17.20
CA ILE A 333 102.76 115.55 18.29
C ILE A 333 103.50 115.28 19.62
N LEU A 334 103.71 114.01 19.97
CA LEU A 334 104.42 113.61 21.20
C LEU A 334 105.89 114.06 21.20
N GLU A 335 106.61 113.87 20.09
CA GLU A 335 108.02 114.28 19.93
C GLU A 335 108.20 115.80 20.15
N ARG A 336 107.24 116.64 19.70
CA ARG A 336 107.26 118.08 19.94
C ARG A 336 106.95 118.50 21.39
N ILE A 337 106.02 117.82 22.06
CA ILE A 337 105.69 118.12 23.47
C ILE A 337 106.89 117.89 24.39
N GLN A 338 107.65 116.80 24.13
CA GLN A 338 108.89 116.51 24.87
C GLN A 338 109.95 117.61 24.67
N GLU A 339 110.12 118.13 23.46
CA GLU A 339 111.05 119.23 23.15
C GLU A 339 110.73 120.54 23.90
N ILE A 340 109.44 120.80 24.16
CA ILE A 340 108.99 121.98 24.91
C ILE A 340 109.31 121.82 26.40
N ASN A 341 108.99 120.69 27.00
CA ASN A 341 109.22 120.44 28.44
C ASN A 341 110.72 120.56 28.80
N CYS A 342 111.62 120.05 27.96
CA CYS A 342 113.07 120.19 28.15
C CYS A 342 113.58 121.65 28.14
N LYS A 343 112.80 122.60 27.62
CA LYS A 343 113.13 124.04 27.66
C LYS A 343 112.56 124.73 28.90
N GLU A 344 111.51 124.19 29.50
CA GLU A 344 110.92 124.70 30.74
C GLU A 344 111.81 124.38 31.95
N GLU A 345 112.23 123.11 32.06
CA GLU A 345 113.11 122.61 33.14
C GLU A 345 114.45 123.39 33.24
N ASN A 346 114.93 123.93 32.11
CA ASN A 346 116.15 124.74 32.06
C ASN A 346 115.93 126.20 32.51
N LYS A 347 114.69 126.72 32.47
CA LYS A 347 114.35 128.01 33.11
C LYS A 347 114.21 127.84 34.62
N GLU A 348 113.57 126.76 35.06
CA GLU A 348 113.29 126.48 36.47
C GLU A 348 114.59 126.43 37.31
N LYS A 349 115.62 125.75 36.80
CA LYS A 349 116.98 125.74 37.39
C LYS A 349 117.59 127.13 37.56
N MET A 350 117.25 128.10 36.69
CA MET A 350 117.72 129.49 36.77
C MET A 350 116.90 130.31 37.77
N VAL A 351 115.61 129.99 37.98
CA VAL A 351 114.77 130.60 39.03
C VAL A 351 115.30 130.23 40.42
N SER A 352 115.59 128.95 40.68
CA SER A 352 116.16 128.51 41.97
C SER A 352 117.49 129.19 42.35
N GLN A 353 118.24 129.66 41.34
CA GLN A 353 119.50 130.39 41.52
C GLN A 353 119.29 131.87 41.91
N LEU A 354 118.09 132.43 41.68
CA LEU A 354 117.69 133.77 42.12
C LEU A 354 117.03 133.72 43.52
N GLU A 355 116.22 132.69 43.80
CA GLU A 355 115.61 132.48 45.12
C GLU A 355 116.67 132.34 46.23
N THR A 356 117.77 131.65 45.94
CA THR A 356 118.92 131.51 46.87
C THR A 356 119.74 132.80 47.06
N GLN A 357 119.54 133.83 46.22
CA GLN A 357 120.06 135.18 46.45
C GLN A 357 119.09 136.01 47.32
N LEU A 358 117.79 135.96 47.01
CA LEU A 358 116.75 136.61 47.82
C LEU A 358 116.80 136.15 49.29
N ALA A 359 116.95 134.86 49.55
CA ALA A 359 117.04 134.31 50.91
C ALA A 359 118.18 134.93 51.75
N LYS A 360 119.30 135.34 51.12
CA LYS A 360 120.41 136.01 51.81
C LYS A 360 120.08 137.46 52.16
N LEU A 361 119.41 138.19 51.26
CA LEU A 361 118.96 139.57 51.49
C LEU A 361 117.88 139.64 52.58
N THR A 362 116.89 138.73 52.53
CA THR A 362 115.83 138.64 53.56
C THR A 362 116.41 138.38 54.96
N LYS A 363 117.47 137.58 55.07
CA LYS A 363 118.16 137.32 56.35
C LYS A 363 118.89 138.54 56.90
N ALA A 364 119.42 139.42 56.04
CA ALA A 364 119.99 140.69 56.46
C ALA A 364 118.91 141.67 56.94
N LEU A 365 117.80 141.77 56.19
CA LEU A 365 116.66 142.63 56.53
C LEU A 365 116.03 142.26 57.87
N ALA A 366 115.82 140.96 58.14
CA ALA A 366 115.22 140.48 59.39
C ALA A 366 116.00 140.93 60.66
N ASN A 367 117.34 140.99 60.58
CA ASN A 367 118.17 141.48 61.69
C ASN A 367 117.97 143.00 61.91
N GLN A 368 117.83 143.78 60.84
CA GLN A 368 117.53 145.21 60.91
C GLN A 368 116.15 145.45 61.54
N THR A 369 115.14 144.67 61.14
CA THR A 369 113.76 144.76 61.67
C THR A 369 113.70 144.44 63.16
N LYS A 370 114.52 143.52 63.68
CA LYS A 370 114.53 143.18 65.10
C LYS A 370 114.91 144.37 65.99
N LEU A 371 115.98 145.08 65.64
CA LEU A 371 116.43 146.29 66.34
C LEU A 371 115.35 147.40 66.31
N TYR A 372 114.63 147.51 65.19
CA TYR A 372 113.52 148.45 65.05
C TYR A 372 112.33 148.09 65.97
N HIS A 373 112.02 146.80 66.12
CA HIS A 373 110.93 146.33 66.99
C HIS A 373 111.22 146.57 68.47
N GLU A 374 112.48 146.42 68.90
CA GLU A 374 112.93 146.70 70.26
C GLU A 374 112.89 148.19 70.61
N ALA A 375 112.92 149.10 69.63
CA ALA A 375 112.61 150.52 69.83
C ALA A 375 111.09 150.75 69.94
N LEU A 376 110.32 150.15 69.03
CA LEU A 376 108.88 150.34 68.89
C LEU A 376 108.07 149.83 70.11
N GLU A 377 108.56 148.81 70.81
CA GLU A 377 108.04 148.35 72.11
C GLU A 377 108.02 149.42 73.21
N ARG A 378 108.89 150.44 73.15
CA ARG A 378 108.83 151.58 74.09
C ARG A 378 107.72 152.58 73.71
N SER A 379 107.42 152.70 72.41
CA SER A 379 106.34 153.56 71.90
C SER A 379 104.97 153.02 72.31
N ARG A 380 104.72 151.72 72.08
CA ARG A 380 103.45 151.04 72.40
C ARG A 380 103.03 151.21 73.87
N LYS A 381 103.99 151.30 74.79
CA LYS A 381 103.73 151.47 76.24
C LYS A 381 103.25 152.87 76.62
N ALA A 382 103.46 153.87 75.77
CA ALA A 382 102.81 155.18 75.88
C ALA A 382 101.47 155.19 75.13
N GLU A 383 101.43 154.61 73.93
CA GLU A 383 100.26 154.49 73.05
C GLU A 383 99.08 153.79 73.72
N LYS A 384 99.32 152.72 74.48
CA LYS A 384 98.30 151.96 75.21
C LYS A 384 97.59 152.74 76.33
N CYS A 385 98.17 153.84 76.79
CA CYS A 385 97.49 154.78 77.69
C CYS A 385 96.49 155.70 76.94
N SER A 386 96.58 155.78 75.61
CA SER A 386 95.63 156.49 74.75
C SER A 386 94.49 155.57 74.28
N GLU A 387 94.77 154.29 73.99
CA GLU A 387 93.74 153.30 73.58
C GLU A 387 92.58 153.21 74.60
N ASN A 388 92.90 153.15 75.91
CA ASN A 388 91.90 153.08 76.97
C ASN A 388 90.87 154.23 76.97
N PHE A 389 91.20 155.40 76.41
CA PHE A 389 90.25 156.52 76.28
C PHE A 389 89.46 156.47 74.96
N HIS A 390 89.94 155.74 73.95
CA HIS A 390 89.27 155.52 72.69
C HIS A 390 88.21 154.40 72.79
N ASP A 391 88.54 153.29 73.46
CA ASP A 391 87.66 152.12 73.59
C ASP A 391 86.34 152.45 74.32
N GLN A 392 86.38 153.38 75.28
CA GLN A 392 85.18 153.86 76.00
C GLN A 392 84.20 154.62 75.09
N LEU A 393 84.69 155.24 74.02
CA LEU A 393 83.86 155.94 73.04
C LEU A 393 83.20 154.93 72.09
N LYS A 394 83.98 153.97 71.60
CA LYS A 394 83.58 152.98 70.59
C LYS A 394 82.52 152.00 71.07
N HIS A 395 82.54 151.60 72.35
CA HIS A 395 81.53 150.70 72.93
C HIS A 395 80.10 151.24 72.80
N LEU A 396 79.92 152.57 72.89
CA LEU A 396 78.60 153.21 72.79
C LEU A 396 78.08 153.31 71.36
N GLU A 397 78.94 153.18 70.35
CA GLU A 397 78.56 153.20 68.94
C GLU A 397 78.11 151.80 68.45
N GLU A 398 78.71 150.73 68.99
CA GLU A 398 78.43 149.34 68.58
C GLU A 398 77.10 148.79 69.18
N GLU A 399 76.67 149.26 70.35
CA GLU A 399 75.35 148.95 70.93
C GLU A 399 74.18 149.54 70.12
N LEU A 400 74.38 150.70 69.49
CA LEU A 400 73.36 151.31 68.64
C LEU A 400 73.14 150.49 67.35
N LEU A 401 74.24 150.08 66.71
CA LEU A 401 74.23 149.41 65.41
C LEU A 401 73.59 148.00 65.44
N THR A 402 73.56 147.35 66.61
CA THR A 402 72.97 146.01 66.77
C THR A 402 71.44 146.03 66.91
N GLY A 403 70.83 147.19 67.20
CA GLY A 403 69.37 147.34 67.28
C GLY A 403 68.68 147.27 65.91
N ASP A 404 69.18 148.01 64.92
CA ASP A 404 68.52 148.17 63.62
C ASP A 404 68.43 146.85 62.83
N LEU A 405 69.50 146.04 62.87
CA LEU A 405 69.59 144.75 62.17
C LEU A 405 68.51 143.73 62.60
N MET A 406 68.04 143.81 63.84
CA MET A 406 66.95 142.95 64.34
C MET A 406 65.58 143.31 63.71
N GLN A 407 65.38 144.57 63.33
CA GLN A 407 64.05 145.07 62.94
C GLN A 407 63.66 144.70 61.49
N ASP A 408 64.64 144.59 60.59
CA ASP A 408 64.38 144.27 59.18
C ASP A 408 64.12 142.77 58.92
N GLY A 409 64.72 141.88 59.71
CA GLY A 409 64.46 140.44 59.62
C GLY A 409 62.97 140.09 59.81
N LEU A 410 62.29 140.81 60.71
CA LEU A 410 60.86 140.61 60.98
C LEU A 410 59.94 141.08 59.83
N LYS A 411 60.37 142.09 59.04
CA LYS A 411 59.61 142.62 57.90
C LYS A 411 59.55 141.63 56.73
N LEU A 412 60.65 140.90 56.51
CA LEU A 412 60.80 139.98 55.38
C LEU A 412 59.86 138.77 55.47
N GLU A 413 59.67 138.20 56.67
CA GLU A 413 58.82 137.02 56.84
C GLU A 413 57.33 137.33 56.61
N LYS A 414 56.89 138.52 57.02
CA LYS A 414 55.52 139.01 56.78
C LYS A 414 55.17 139.08 55.29
N GLN A 415 56.13 139.44 54.42
CA GLN A 415 55.89 139.50 52.96
C GLN A 415 55.70 138.12 52.32
N LYS A 416 56.31 137.06 52.86
CA LYS A 416 56.15 135.69 52.32
C LYS A 416 54.73 135.16 52.53
N TYR A 417 54.18 135.40 53.74
CA TYR A 417 52.88 134.86 54.15
C TYR A 417 51.72 135.44 53.33
N LEU A 418 51.77 136.73 53.00
CA LEU A 418 50.77 137.42 52.17
C LEU A 418 50.63 136.76 50.78
N LYS A 419 51.76 136.51 50.09
CA LYS A 419 51.80 135.92 48.74
C LYS A 419 51.26 134.49 48.67
N PHE A 420 51.32 133.74 49.76
CA PHE A 420 50.75 132.39 49.81
C PHE A 420 49.22 132.40 49.80
N LEU A 421 48.61 133.35 50.51
CA LEU A 421 47.15 133.48 50.58
C LEU A 421 46.56 133.99 49.26
N GLU A 422 47.24 134.91 48.57
CA GLU A 422 46.88 135.35 47.21
C GLU A 422 46.78 134.16 46.23
N GLN A 423 47.79 133.28 46.20
CA GLN A 423 47.81 132.10 45.33
C GLN A 423 46.75 131.04 45.70
N LEU A 424 46.39 130.93 46.98
CA LEU A 424 45.35 130.01 47.43
C LEU A 424 43.96 130.51 46.99
N ASN A 425 43.74 131.82 47.06
CA ASN A 425 42.49 132.46 46.67
C ASN A 425 42.19 132.32 45.16
N GLU A 426 43.22 132.54 44.31
CA GLU A 426 43.15 132.36 42.86
C GLU A 426 42.72 130.93 42.48
N LYS A 427 43.33 129.93 43.12
CA LYS A 427 42.99 128.51 42.87
C LYS A 427 41.59 128.12 43.35
N MET A 428 41.05 128.78 44.37
CA MET A 428 39.67 128.59 44.82
C MET A 428 38.64 129.38 43.99
N LYS A 429 39.11 130.27 43.09
CA LYS A 429 38.32 131.23 42.29
C LYS A 429 37.48 132.17 43.15
N LEU A 430 38.13 132.76 44.16
CA LEU A 430 37.50 133.68 45.12
C LEU A 430 37.94 135.14 44.93
N ASP A 431 38.50 135.47 43.77
CA ASP A 431 39.25 136.73 43.56
C ASP A 431 38.38 137.99 43.60
N SER A 432 37.11 137.87 43.17
CA SER A 432 36.11 138.93 43.37
C SER A 432 35.69 139.07 44.84
N VAL A 433 35.69 137.98 45.61
CA VAL A 433 35.23 137.96 47.02
C VAL A 433 36.32 138.50 47.95
N ALA A 434 37.59 138.10 47.75
CA ALA A 434 38.70 138.60 48.54
C ALA A 434 38.89 140.13 48.42
N ALA A 435 38.57 140.70 47.26
CA ALA A 435 38.57 142.14 47.02
C ALA A 435 37.46 142.90 47.79
N GLU A 436 36.36 142.22 48.15
CA GLU A 436 35.21 142.84 48.84
C GLU A 436 35.26 142.68 50.37
N VAL A 437 35.73 141.53 50.88
CA VAL A 437 35.69 141.23 52.33
C VAL A 437 37.03 141.53 53.06
N GLY A 438 38.13 141.68 52.32
CA GLY A 438 39.42 142.10 52.88
C GLY A 438 40.22 141.00 53.59
N PHE A 439 41.52 141.26 53.81
CA PHE A 439 42.52 140.26 54.18
C PHE A 439 42.15 139.43 55.43
N ASP A 440 41.66 140.08 56.49
CA ASP A 440 41.33 139.44 57.77
C ASP A 440 40.19 138.41 57.67
N MET A 441 39.41 138.44 56.58
CA MET A 441 38.27 137.54 56.32
C MET A 441 38.48 136.60 55.12
N THR A 442 39.56 136.76 54.35
CA THR A 442 39.86 135.86 53.20
C THR A 442 40.00 134.39 53.61
N MET A 443 40.55 134.13 54.79
CA MET A 443 40.71 132.77 55.33
C MET A 443 39.34 132.08 55.55
N ASP A 444 38.36 132.80 56.10
CA ASP A 444 37.02 132.27 56.34
C ASP A 444 36.24 132.09 55.03
N ALA A 445 36.43 132.98 54.05
CA ALA A 445 35.89 132.82 52.70
C ALA A 445 36.44 131.56 51.99
N ILE A 446 37.74 131.29 52.15
CA ILE A 446 38.39 130.06 51.65
C ILE A 446 37.84 128.82 52.36
N LEU A 447 37.69 128.85 53.70
CA LEU A 447 37.11 127.75 54.48
C LEU A 447 35.68 127.44 54.05
N ALA A 448 34.80 128.45 53.97
CA ALA A 448 33.42 128.28 53.54
C ALA A 448 33.31 127.71 52.11
N ARG A 449 34.23 128.10 51.22
CA ARG A 449 34.32 127.55 49.86
C ARG A 449 34.76 126.09 49.84
N VAL A 450 35.71 125.70 50.70
CA VAL A 450 36.11 124.29 50.86
C VAL A 450 34.94 123.45 51.41
N GLU A 451 34.22 123.93 52.41
CA GLU A 451 33.02 123.24 52.91
C GLU A 451 31.94 123.05 51.84
N GLN A 452 31.75 124.05 50.98
CA GLN A 452 30.78 123.95 49.87
C GLN A 452 31.19 122.87 48.86
N LEU A 453 32.49 122.78 48.52
CA LEU A 453 33.01 121.75 47.62
C LEU A 453 32.87 120.34 48.23
N VAL A 454 33.15 120.19 49.53
CA VAL A 454 32.97 118.92 50.27
C VAL A 454 31.51 118.47 50.27
N LYS A 455 30.55 119.40 50.37
CA LYS A 455 29.11 119.08 50.28
C LYS A 455 28.73 118.58 48.88
N LEU A 456 29.16 119.28 47.82
CA LEU A 456 28.90 118.89 46.43
C LEU A 456 29.52 117.54 46.06
N GLU A 457 30.72 117.23 46.56
CA GLU A 457 31.34 115.91 46.39
C GLU A 457 30.60 114.82 47.19
N GLY A 458 30.12 115.14 48.40
CA GLY A 458 29.26 114.27 49.20
C GLY A 458 27.96 113.89 48.49
N ASP A 459 27.26 114.87 47.90
CA ASP A 459 26.04 114.65 47.13
C ASP A 459 26.30 113.78 45.89
N ALA A 460 27.38 114.05 45.14
CA ALA A 460 27.79 113.23 44.00
C ALA A 460 28.16 111.78 44.41
N VAL A 461 28.74 111.58 45.59
CA VAL A 461 28.98 110.24 46.16
C VAL A 461 27.68 109.54 46.54
N VAL A 462 26.68 110.26 47.05
CA VAL A 462 25.34 109.70 47.33
C VAL A 462 24.64 109.30 46.03
N GLU A 463 24.63 110.14 45.00
CA GLU A 463 24.06 109.79 43.69
C GLU A 463 24.74 108.55 43.11
N ASN A 464 26.07 108.52 43.04
CA ASN A 464 26.83 107.35 42.57
C ASN A 464 26.52 106.08 43.38
N LYS A 465 26.32 106.19 44.70
CA LYS A 465 25.92 105.08 45.57
C LYS A 465 24.51 104.57 45.23
N THR A 466 23.55 105.44 44.89
CA THR A 466 22.22 105.00 44.41
C THR A 466 22.27 104.35 43.03
N VAL A 467 23.05 104.92 42.09
CA VAL A 467 23.25 104.37 40.74
C VAL A 467 23.89 102.99 40.84
N ALA A 468 24.97 102.85 41.60
CA ALA A 468 25.65 101.57 41.84
C ALA A 468 24.71 100.53 42.50
N TYR A 469 23.88 100.92 43.47
CA TYR A 469 22.88 100.02 44.05
C TYR A 469 21.81 99.60 43.03
N SER A 470 21.35 100.51 42.16
CA SER A 470 20.40 100.20 41.08
C SER A 470 20.99 99.22 40.05
N LEU A 471 22.27 99.40 39.69
CA LEU A 471 23.02 98.51 38.80
C LEU A 471 23.24 97.14 39.46
N ARG A 472 23.57 97.09 40.76
CA ARG A 472 23.72 95.85 41.53
C ARG A 472 22.41 95.06 41.62
N ARG A 473 21.26 95.75 41.73
CA ARG A 473 19.92 95.14 41.66
C ARG A 473 19.61 94.61 40.25
N LYS A 474 19.91 95.37 39.19
CA LYS A 474 19.77 94.92 37.79
C LYS A 474 20.66 93.71 37.48
N LEU A 475 21.91 93.72 37.95
CA LEU A 475 22.86 92.61 37.82
C LEU A 475 22.32 91.33 38.48
N LYS A 476 21.82 91.43 39.72
CA LYS A 476 21.21 90.30 40.44
C LYS A 476 20.03 89.70 39.66
N ALA A 477 19.10 90.54 39.20
CA ALA A 477 17.95 90.07 38.43
C ALA A 477 18.33 89.41 37.09
N GLN A 478 19.38 89.89 36.40
CA GLN A 478 19.90 89.23 35.20
C GLN A 478 20.61 87.91 35.51
N LYS A 479 21.31 87.81 36.65
CA LYS A 479 21.97 86.57 37.11
C LYS A 479 20.93 85.48 37.44
N GLU A 480 19.89 85.82 38.20
CA GLU A 480 18.77 84.93 38.52
C GLU A 480 18.03 84.47 37.24
N LYS A 481 17.86 85.37 36.26
CA LYS A 481 17.28 85.05 34.95
C LYS A 481 18.18 84.18 34.07
N LEU A 482 19.50 84.27 34.21
CA LEU A 482 20.46 83.38 33.56
C LEU A 482 20.43 82.00 34.20
N GLU A 483 20.51 81.91 35.53
CA GLU A 483 20.46 80.66 36.30
C GLU A 483 19.15 79.88 36.05
N SER A 484 18.01 80.58 35.92
CA SER A 484 16.73 79.99 35.52
C SER A 484 16.78 79.38 34.09
N LYS A 485 17.46 80.03 33.14
CA LYS A 485 17.65 79.51 31.78
C LYS A 485 18.65 78.35 31.73
N GLU A 486 19.71 78.40 32.53
CA GLU A 486 20.70 77.34 32.70
C GLU A 486 20.01 76.05 33.18
N LEU A 487 19.17 76.16 34.23
CA LEU A 487 18.39 75.05 34.76
C LEU A 487 17.41 74.47 33.73
N HIS A 488 16.72 75.32 32.95
CA HIS A 488 15.84 74.88 31.87
C HIS A 488 16.60 74.17 30.73
N MET A 489 17.79 74.66 30.36
CA MET A 489 18.65 74.01 29.36
C MET A 489 19.17 72.66 29.85
N ASN A 490 19.50 72.53 31.13
CA ASN A 490 19.91 71.25 31.71
C ASN A 490 18.75 70.24 31.75
N LEU A 491 17.53 70.67 32.10
CA LEU A 491 16.31 69.86 31.99
C LEU A 491 16.04 69.39 30.55
N LEU A 492 16.20 70.27 29.56
CA LEU A 492 16.03 69.91 28.14
C LEU A 492 17.09 68.91 27.69
N ARG A 493 18.37 69.11 28.05
CA ARG A 493 19.46 68.15 27.77
C ARG A 493 19.18 66.79 28.39
N GLN A 494 18.76 66.74 29.65
CA GLN A 494 18.41 65.51 30.35
C GLN A 494 17.21 64.79 29.73
N LYS A 495 16.23 65.52 29.18
CA LYS A 495 15.12 64.89 28.44
C LYS A 495 15.52 64.44 27.03
N ILE A 496 16.48 65.11 26.37
CA ILE A 496 17.05 64.64 25.11
C ILE A 496 17.78 63.31 25.33
N THR A 497 18.71 63.22 26.30
CA THR A 497 19.44 61.96 26.57
C THR A 497 18.49 60.83 26.94
N GLN A 498 17.47 61.09 27.77
CA GLN A 498 16.44 60.09 28.10
C GLN A 498 15.65 59.62 26.87
N LEU A 499 15.34 60.51 25.91
CA LEU A 499 14.68 60.14 24.65
C LEU A 499 15.62 59.37 23.70
N GLU A 500 16.92 59.64 23.73
CA GLU A 500 17.94 58.90 23.00
C GLU A 500 18.16 57.49 23.58
N GLU A 501 18.17 57.35 24.90
CA GLU A 501 18.15 56.07 25.63
C GLU A 501 16.89 55.26 25.29
N GLU A 502 15.69 55.87 25.42
CA GLU A 502 14.42 55.24 25.01
C GLU A 502 14.46 54.77 23.54
N LYS A 503 15.06 55.56 22.64
CA LYS A 503 15.21 55.22 21.21
C LYS A 503 16.17 54.05 21.01
N GLN A 504 17.30 54.00 21.72
CA GLN A 504 18.24 52.87 21.65
C GLN A 504 17.61 51.58 22.18
N VAL A 505 16.90 51.63 23.31
CA VAL A 505 16.18 50.47 23.87
C VAL A 505 15.11 49.96 22.90
N ARG A 506 14.32 50.86 22.28
CA ARG A 506 13.34 50.46 21.24
C ARG A 506 13.99 49.86 20.00
N ALA A 507 15.19 50.30 19.62
CA ALA A 507 15.95 49.72 18.51
C ALA A 507 16.50 48.32 18.86
N ALA A 508 17.05 48.13 20.06
CA ALA A 508 17.49 46.83 20.55
C ALA A 508 16.33 45.82 20.58
N LEU A 509 15.17 46.21 21.15
CA LEU A 509 13.94 45.40 21.16
C LEU A 509 13.36 45.12 19.77
N ALA A 510 13.73 45.90 18.74
CA ALA A 510 13.39 45.60 17.35
C ALA A 510 14.32 44.52 16.77
N VAL A 511 15.64 44.62 17.02
CA VAL A 511 16.62 43.61 16.62
C VAL A 511 16.32 42.26 17.29
N GLU A 512 16.09 42.24 18.61
CA GLU A 512 15.72 41.01 19.34
C GLU A 512 14.43 40.37 18.78
N ARG A 513 13.44 41.19 18.40
CA ARG A 513 12.21 40.70 17.76
C ARG A 513 12.50 40.08 16.40
N ASP A 514 13.36 40.70 15.58
CA ASP A 514 13.68 40.20 14.25
C ASP A 514 14.58 38.96 14.29
N GLU A 515 15.49 38.86 15.27
CA GLU A 515 16.22 37.63 15.56
C GLU A 515 15.27 36.50 16.02
N ALA A 516 14.33 36.79 16.93
CA ALA A 516 13.30 35.84 17.35
C ALA A 516 12.39 35.39 16.18
N ASN A 517 11.96 36.32 15.32
CA ASN A 517 11.24 35.99 14.08
C ASN A 517 12.07 35.08 13.17
N LEU A 518 13.39 35.30 13.10
CA LEU A 518 14.31 34.53 12.27
C LEU A 518 14.60 33.14 12.86
N THR A 519 14.62 32.96 14.18
CA THR A 519 14.65 31.63 14.81
C THR A 519 13.32 30.88 14.62
N VAL A 520 12.17 31.54 14.78
CA VAL A 520 10.84 30.96 14.51
C VAL A 520 10.73 30.48 13.05
N ARG A 521 11.25 31.24 12.08
CA ARG A 521 11.32 30.83 10.66
C ARG A 521 12.26 29.63 10.43
N LYS A 522 13.40 29.57 11.13
CA LYS A 522 14.30 28.40 11.10
C LYS A 522 13.62 27.14 11.68
N LEU A 523 12.90 27.29 12.79
CA LEU A 523 12.16 26.20 13.44
C LEU A 523 11.01 25.69 12.55
N HIS A 524 10.24 26.57 11.91
CA HIS A 524 9.21 26.16 10.93
C HIS A 524 9.80 25.33 9.78
N LYS A 525 10.92 25.77 9.17
CA LYS A 525 11.61 25.00 8.13
C LYS A 525 12.18 23.67 8.64
N MET A 526 12.46 23.53 9.94
CA MET A 526 12.85 22.26 10.55
C MET A 526 11.64 21.34 10.76
N ILE A 527 10.50 21.89 11.22
CA ILE A 527 9.23 21.18 11.35
C ILE A 527 8.77 20.66 9.99
N GLU A 528 8.78 21.47 8.93
CA GLU A 528 8.44 21.04 7.56
C GLU A 528 9.29 19.86 7.07
N ARG A 529 10.59 19.84 7.41
CA ARG A 529 11.51 18.73 7.05
C ARG A 529 11.19 17.47 7.84
N LEU A 530 10.96 17.60 9.15
CA LEU A 530 10.60 16.48 10.02
C LEU A 530 9.21 15.91 9.66
N GLN A 531 8.27 16.76 9.26
CA GLN A 531 6.96 16.35 8.76
C GLN A 531 7.10 15.49 7.50
N LYS A 532 7.86 15.97 6.49
CA LYS A 532 8.13 15.21 5.26
C LYS A 532 8.85 13.88 5.52
N GLN A 533 9.77 13.84 6.48
CA GLN A 533 10.41 12.58 6.92
C GLN A 533 9.44 11.64 7.62
N LEU A 534 8.54 12.16 8.45
CA LEU A 534 7.49 11.39 9.12
C LEU A 534 6.48 10.81 8.12
N ASP A 535 6.13 11.56 7.07
CA ASP A 535 5.18 11.12 6.05
C ASP A 535 5.81 10.06 5.12
N LEU A 536 7.07 10.23 4.70
CA LEU A 536 7.85 9.16 4.04
C LEU A 536 7.99 7.89 4.93
N ALA A 537 8.16 8.07 6.24
CA ALA A 537 8.20 6.95 7.20
C ALA A 537 6.82 6.28 7.39
N ARG A 538 5.71 7.00 7.17
CA ARG A 538 4.35 6.44 7.15
C ARG A 538 4.10 5.66 5.86
N GLU A 539 4.42 6.24 4.71
CA GLU A 539 4.28 5.61 3.38
C GLU A 539 5.04 4.28 3.31
N THR A 540 6.31 4.28 3.72
CA THR A 540 7.13 3.05 3.80
C THR A 540 6.60 2.05 4.82
N ASN A 541 6.00 2.49 5.94
CA ASN A 541 5.34 1.59 6.89
C ASN A 541 4.06 0.97 6.31
N THR A 542 3.29 1.69 5.49
CA THR A 542 2.12 1.15 4.78
C THR A 542 2.51 0.19 3.66
N ASP A 543 3.57 0.49 2.89
CA ASP A 543 4.14 -0.42 1.88
C ASP A 543 4.65 -1.73 2.50
N LEU A 544 5.40 -1.64 3.61
CA LEU A 544 5.85 -2.82 4.35
C LEU A 544 4.69 -3.63 4.94
N LYS A 545 3.59 -2.99 5.35
CA LYS A 545 2.36 -3.68 5.77
C LYS A 545 1.67 -4.40 4.61
N ALA A 546 1.56 -3.76 3.44
CA ALA A 546 0.99 -4.38 2.24
C ALA A 546 1.78 -5.64 1.85
N LYS A 547 3.11 -5.53 1.78
CA LYS A 547 4.04 -6.65 1.54
C LYS A 547 3.97 -7.74 2.61
N LEU A 548 3.70 -7.39 3.87
CA LEU A 548 3.47 -8.36 4.94
C LEU A 548 2.16 -9.13 4.74
N SER A 549 1.08 -8.47 4.33
CA SER A 549 -0.18 -9.15 3.97
C SER A 549 -0.01 -10.05 2.74
N GLU A 550 0.63 -9.58 1.66
CA GLU A 550 0.97 -10.40 0.49
C GLU A 550 1.80 -11.64 0.87
N THR A 551 2.82 -11.46 1.72
CA THR A 551 3.64 -12.57 2.24
C THR A 551 2.81 -13.54 3.08
N SER A 552 1.81 -13.05 3.83
CA SER A 552 0.91 -13.90 4.62
C SER A 552 -0.05 -14.70 3.72
N GLU A 553 -0.58 -14.11 2.66
CA GLU A 553 -1.39 -14.81 1.65
C GLU A 553 -0.59 -15.86 0.90
N LEU A 554 0.63 -15.52 0.46
CA LEU A 554 1.53 -16.48 -0.20
C LEU A 554 1.83 -17.65 0.74
N LYS A 555 2.08 -17.38 2.02
CA LYS A 555 2.27 -18.42 3.04
C LYS A 555 1.04 -19.31 3.24
N ILE A 556 -0.17 -18.75 3.19
CA ILE A 556 -1.43 -19.52 3.23
C ILE A 556 -1.53 -20.41 1.99
N LYS A 557 -1.34 -19.85 0.78
CA LYS A 557 -1.36 -20.57 -0.50
C LYS A 557 -0.32 -21.71 -0.53
N THR A 558 0.89 -21.48 0.01
CA THR A 558 1.91 -22.54 0.15
C THR A 558 1.52 -23.61 1.18
N LEU A 559 0.85 -23.27 2.29
CA LEU A 559 0.34 -24.27 3.24
C LEU A 559 -0.80 -25.11 2.65
N GLU A 560 -1.65 -24.51 1.80
CA GLU A 560 -2.71 -25.21 1.06
C GLU A 560 -2.12 -26.15 -0.01
N GLN A 561 -1.13 -25.68 -0.78
CA GLN A 561 -0.37 -26.51 -1.72
C GLN A 561 0.36 -27.66 -1.02
N ASN A 562 0.96 -27.43 0.16
CA ASN A 562 1.58 -28.49 0.93
C ASN A 562 0.56 -29.53 1.43
N ARG A 563 -0.66 -29.14 1.81
CA ARG A 563 -1.75 -30.07 2.15
C ARG A 563 -2.15 -30.93 0.95
N THR A 564 -2.36 -30.34 -0.23
CA THR A 564 -2.74 -31.11 -1.42
C THR A 564 -1.61 -32.03 -1.90
N ILE A 565 -0.34 -31.61 -1.78
CA ILE A 565 0.83 -32.48 -1.99
C ILE A 565 0.86 -33.63 -0.98
N GLU A 566 0.55 -33.39 0.30
CA GLU A 566 0.51 -34.45 1.32
C GLU A 566 -0.66 -35.44 1.07
N GLU A 567 -1.81 -34.95 0.61
CA GLU A 567 -2.96 -35.77 0.21
C GLU A 567 -2.68 -36.59 -1.06
N LEU A 568 -2.03 -36.00 -2.05
CA LEU A 568 -1.55 -36.69 -3.26
C LEU A 568 -0.47 -37.73 -2.93
N SER A 569 0.44 -37.43 -1.99
CA SER A 569 1.42 -38.40 -1.50
C SER A 569 0.75 -39.56 -0.75
N LYS A 570 -0.28 -39.28 0.07
CA LYS A 570 -1.11 -40.29 0.73
C LYS A 570 -1.92 -41.12 -0.27
N SER A 571 -2.39 -40.54 -1.38
CA SER A 571 -3.14 -41.28 -2.42
C SER A 571 -2.21 -42.09 -3.32
N GLN A 572 -1.07 -41.54 -3.75
CA GLN A 572 0.01 -42.27 -4.43
C GLN A 572 0.50 -43.43 -3.58
N GLY A 573 0.76 -43.22 -2.28
CA GLY A 573 1.17 -44.28 -1.36
C GLY A 573 0.12 -45.38 -1.14
N LYS A 574 -1.18 -45.08 -1.34
CA LYS A 574 -2.22 -46.13 -1.44
C LYS A 574 -2.16 -46.83 -2.81
N LEU A 575 -1.99 -46.08 -3.89
CA LEU A 575 -1.91 -46.61 -5.26
C LEU A 575 -0.71 -47.56 -5.45
N GLU A 576 0.46 -47.20 -4.94
CA GLU A 576 1.68 -48.01 -4.97
C GLU A 576 1.47 -49.35 -4.24
N ARG A 577 0.80 -49.34 -3.08
CA ARG A 577 0.42 -50.57 -2.35
C ARG A 577 -0.61 -51.42 -3.11
N MET A 578 -1.50 -50.80 -3.88
CA MET A 578 -2.44 -51.53 -4.75
C MET A 578 -1.72 -52.13 -5.96
N LYS A 579 -0.82 -51.38 -6.59
CA LYS A 579 0.07 -51.84 -7.66
C LYS A 579 0.95 -53.00 -7.20
N GLU A 580 1.58 -52.91 -6.02
CA GLU A 580 2.34 -54.01 -5.43
C GLU A 580 1.50 -55.28 -5.25
N LYS A 581 0.25 -55.14 -4.77
CA LYS A 581 -0.67 -56.28 -4.61
C LYS A 581 -1.05 -56.88 -5.96
N ALA A 582 -1.38 -56.03 -6.94
CA ALA A 582 -1.69 -56.45 -8.31
C ALA A 582 -0.48 -57.11 -8.99
N GLU A 583 0.73 -56.61 -8.81
CA GLU A 583 1.96 -57.23 -9.29
C GLU A 583 2.23 -58.59 -8.63
N LYS A 584 2.00 -58.72 -7.32
CA LYS A 584 2.14 -60.00 -6.60
C LYS A 584 1.11 -61.02 -7.10
N GLN A 585 -0.14 -60.60 -7.30
CA GLN A 585 -1.20 -61.42 -7.91
C GLN A 585 -0.87 -61.80 -9.37
N LEU A 586 -0.40 -60.86 -10.19
CA LEU A 586 0.01 -61.10 -11.58
C LEU A 586 1.21 -62.05 -11.67
N LYS A 587 2.17 -61.95 -10.75
CA LYS A 587 3.30 -62.88 -10.64
C LYS A 587 2.82 -64.30 -10.26
N SER A 588 1.87 -64.43 -9.32
CA SER A 588 1.21 -65.72 -9.02
C SER A 588 0.50 -66.29 -10.25
N ALA A 589 -0.44 -65.54 -10.83
CA ALA A 589 -1.23 -65.96 -11.98
C ALA A 589 -0.36 -66.31 -13.20
N LYS A 590 0.73 -65.57 -13.45
CA LYS A 590 1.71 -65.91 -14.49
C LYS A 590 2.45 -67.21 -14.19
N SER A 591 2.81 -67.47 -12.93
CA SER A 591 3.45 -68.74 -12.54
C SER A 591 2.49 -69.93 -12.68
N GLU A 592 1.22 -69.76 -12.30
CA GLU A 592 0.16 -70.76 -12.50
C GLU A 592 -0.15 -71.02 -13.97
N LEU A 593 -0.15 -69.96 -14.79
CA LEU A 593 -0.34 -70.06 -16.24
C LEU A 593 0.81 -70.81 -16.90
N LEU A 594 2.07 -70.48 -16.58
CA LEU A 594 3.24 -71.23 -17.06
C LEU A 594 3.23 -72.71 -16.63
N LEU A 595 2.67 -73.02 -15.44
CA LEU A 595 2.54 -74.40 -14.96
C LEU A 595 1.44 -75.16 -15.74
N LYS A 596 0.30 -74.50 -16.02
CA LYS A 596 -0.76 -75.03 -16.90
C LYS A 596 -0.29 -75.18 -18.36
N GLU A 597 0.49 -74.24 -18.87
CA GLU A 597 1.07 -74.26 -20.22
C GLU A 597 2.03 -75.43 -20.39
N ARG A 598 2.97 -75.62 -19.45
CA ARG A 598 3.86 -76.80 -19.43
C ARG A 598 3.07 -78.10 -19.45
N LYS A 599 2.08 -78.24 -18.56
CA LYS A 599 1.22 -79.43 -18.53
C LYS A 599 0.48 -79.65 -19.86
N ALA A 600 -0.06 -78.59 -20.46
CA ALA A 600 -0.71 -78.67 -21.77
C ALA A 600 0.28 -79.05 -22.90
N THR A 601 1.54 -78.61 -22.85
CA THR A 601 2.56 -79.05 -23.82
C THR A 601 2.98 -80.51 -23.62
N GLU A 602 3.09 -80.99 -22.38
CA GLU A 602 3.34 -82.41 -22.10
C GLU A 602 2.16 -83.28 -22.58
N ASP A 603 0.93 -82.89 -22.27
CA ASP A 603 -0.27 -83.62 -22.68
C ASP A 603 -0.48 -83.57 -24.21
N LYS A 604 -0.05 -82.48 -24.88
CA LYS A 604 0.01 -82.40 -26.35
C LYS A 604 1.02 -83.38 -26.94
N GLU A 605 2.22 -83.52 -26.38
CA GLU A 605 3.23 -84.47 -26.88
C GLU A 605 2.86 -85.94 -26.58
N LYS A 606 2.17 -86.22 -25.45
CA LYS A 606 1.54 -87.53 -25.19
C LYS A 606 0.50 -87.87 -26.27
N ASN A 607 -0.39 -86.92 -26.58
CA ASN A 607 -1.40 -87.10 -27.62
C ASN A 607 -0.79 -87.24 -29.04
N LYS A 608 0.30 -86.52 -29.32
CA LYS A 608 1.04 -86.62 -30.59
C LYS A 608 1.72 -87.97 -30.76
N THR A 609 2.40 -88.47 -29.73
CA THR A 609 3.05 -89.79 -29.76
C THR A 609 2.03 -90.94 -29.87
N MET A 610 0.86 -90.82 -29.21
CA MET A 610 -0.27 -91.72 -29.47
C MET A 610 -0.77 -91.65 -30.92
N LEU A 611 -0.93 -90.44 -31.48
CA LEU A 611 -1.42 -90.27 -32.86
C LEU A 611 -0.42 -90.81 -33.89
N GLU A 612 0.87 -90.65 -33.67
CA GLU A 612 1.94 -91.21 -34.52
C GLU A 612 1.93 -92.75 -34.50
N ALA A 613 1.70 -93.37 -33.34
CA ALA A 613 1.52 -94.82 -33.20
C ALA A 613 0.31 -95.31 -34.01
N VAL A 614 -0.88 -94.76 -33.77
CA VAL A 614 -2.12 -95.11 -34.51
C VAL A 614 -1.98 -94.86 -36.02
N THR A 615 -1.28 -93.81 -36.42
CA THR A 615 -1.00 -93.52 -37.83
C THR A 615 -0.06 -94.57 -38.46
N SER A 616 0.85 -95.15 -37.68
CA SER A 616 1.72 -96.24 -38.13
C SER A 616 0.95 -97.55 -38.32
N GLU A 617 0.08 -97.91 -37.38
CA GLU A 617 -0.82 -99.07 -37.48
C GLU A 617 -1.77 -98.95 -38.68
N MET A 618 -2.38 -97.76 -38.87
CA MET A 618 -3.27 -97.51 -39.99
C MET A 618 -2.55 -97.60 -41.35
N LYS A 619 -1.26 -97.28 -41.43
CA LYS A 619 -0.46 -97.50 -42.65
C LYS A 619 -0.28 -99.00 -42.95
N VAL A 620 0.01 -99.82 -41.94
CA VAL A 620 0.15 -101.28 -42.07
C VAL A 620 -1.16 -101.96 -42.47
N LEU A 621 -2.28 -101.53 -41.86
CA LEU A 621 -3.63 -101.97 -42.26
C LEU A 621 -3.96 -101.57 -43.71
N LYS A 622 -3.53 -100.38 -44.15
CA LYS A 622 -3.77 -99.92 -45.53
C LYS A 622 -2.94 -100.67 -46.57
N THR A 623 -1.71 -101.09 -46.25
CA THR A 623 -0.90 -101.91 -47.17
C THR A 623 -1.44 -103.35 -47.27
N THR A 624 -1.78 -103.98 -46.16
CA THR A 624 -2.37 -105.34 -46.16
C THR A 624 -3.72 -105.40 -46.90
N LEU A 625 -4.59 -104.41 -46.69
CA LEU A 625 -5.84 -104.28 -47.45
C LEU A 625 -5.61 -104.13 -48.97
N ALA A 626 -4.59 -103.36 -49.38
CA ALA A 626 -4.26 -103.19 -50.80
C ALA A 626 -3.74 -104.48 -51.46
N GLU A 627 -3.03 -105.34 -50.71
CA GLU A 627 -2.62 -106.66 -51.21
C GLU A 627 -3.79 -107.64 -51.33
N LEU A 628 -4.72 -107.63 -50.38
CA LEU A 628 -5.95 -108.43 -50.44
C LEU A 628 -6.80 -108.04 -51.65
N ALA A 629 -7.07 -106.73 -51.83
CA ALA A 629 -7.80 -106.21 -52.98
C ALA A 629 -7.08 -106.39 -54.34
N LYS A 630 -5.78 -106.74 -54.33
CA LYS A 630 -5.05 -107.17 -55.54
C LYS A 630 -5.26 -108.65 -55.82
N ARG A 631 -5.17 -109.52 -54.80
CA ARG A 631 -5.44 -110.97 -54.93
C ARG A 631 -6.89 -111.23 -55.36
N GLU A 632 -7.85 -110.53 -54.75
CA GLU A 632 -9.27 -110.59 -55.09
C GLU A 632 -9.51 -110.30 -56.57
N ARG A 633 -8.92 -109.22 -57.10
CA ARG A 633 -9.07 -108.84 -58.51
C ARG A 633 -8.48 -109.89 -59.46
N GLN A 634 -7.31 -110.43 -59.15
CA GLN A 634 -6.70 -111.51 -59.94
C GLN A 634 -7.55 -112.79 -59.95
N LEU A 635 -8.26 -113.10 -58.85
CA LEU A 635 -9.22 -114.21 -58.80
C LEU A 635 -10.47 -113.91 -59.63
N ALA A 636 -11.00 -112.68 -59.58
CA ALA A 636 -12.13 -112.26 -60.41
C ALA A 636 -11.80 -112.31 -61.91
N ASP A 637 -10.65 -111.75 -62.32
CA ASP A 637 -10.17 -111.76 -63.71
C ASP A 637 -10.04 -113.21 -64.24
N PHE A 638 -9.47 -114.12 -63.43
CA PHE A 638 -9.36 -115.54 -63.77
C PHE A 638 -10.73 -116.22 -63.91
N ARG A 639 -11.64 -115.96 -62.96
CA ARG A 639 -13.00 -116.52 -62.93
C ARG A 639 -13.83 -116.08 -64.15
N GLU A 640 -13.67 -114.83 -64.59
CA GLU A 640 -14.30 -114.32 -65.80
C GLU A 640 -13.75 -115.00 -67.07
N VAL A 641 -12.43 -115.11 -67.21
CA VAL A 641 -11.78 -115.77 -68.35
C VAL A 641 -12.22 -117.23 -68.48
N VAL A 642 -12.22 -117.99 -67.39
CA VAL A 642 -12.66 -119.40 -67.41
C VAL A 642 -14.14 -119.51 -67.76
N SER A 643 -15.01 -118.66 -67.18
CA SER A 643 -16.44 -118.61 -67.53
C SER A 643 -16.66 -118.35 -69.02
N ARG A 644 -15.90 -117.41 -69.60
CA ARG A 644 -15.94 -117.06 -71.03
C ARG A 644 -15.50 -118.24 -71.92
N MET A 645 -14.45 -118.96 -71.54
CA MET A 645 -13.96 -120.13 -72.29
C MET A 645 -14.91 -121.34 -72.24
N LEU A 646 -15.72 -121.45 -71.19
CA LEU A 646 -16.71 -122.52 -71.03
C LEU A 646 -18.07 -122.22 -71.67
N GLY A 647 -18.25 -121.06 -72.32
CA GLY A 647 -19.53 -120.64 -72.90
C GLY A 647 -20.63 -120.46 -71.85
N LEU A 648 -20.29 -119.97 -70.66
CA LEU A 648 -21.23 -119.57 -69.62
C LEU A 648 -21.59 -118.09 -69.80
N ASP A 649 -22.83 -117.71 -69.52
CA ASP A 649 -23.29 -116.32 -69.68
C ASP A 649 -22.80 -115.44 -68.52
N ILE A 650 -21.90 -114.51 -68.85
CA ILE A 650 -21.24 -113.59 -67.92
C ILE A 650 -22.19 -112.48 -67.43
N ALA A 651 -23.34 -112.29 -68.08
CA ALA A 651 -24.36 -111.36 -67.60
C ALA A 651 -24.99 -111.79 -66.25
N SER A 652 -24.83 -113.07 -65.87
CA SER A 652 -25.20 -113.57 -64.54
C SER A 652 -24.12 -113.23 -63.50
N LEU A 653 -24.37 -112.17 -62.70
CA LEU A 653 -23.47 -111.69 -61.63
C LEU A 653 -23.24 -112.72 -60.49
N ALA A 654 -23.88 -113.89 -60.55
CA ALA A 654 -23.82 -114.93 -59.52
C ALA A 654 -23.59 -116.34 -60.11
N LEU A 655 -22.83 -116.46 -61.20
CA LEU A 655 -22.30 -117.75 -61.68
C LEU A 655 -21.66 -118.53 -60.51
N PRO A 656 -22.17 -119.71 -60.11
CA PRO A 656 -21.62 -120.49 -59.01
C PRO A 656 -20.34 -121.22 -59.45
N ASP A 657 -19.36 -121.35 -58.55
CA ASP A 657 -18.11 -122.05 -58.89
C ASP A 657 -18.34 -123.52 -59.29
N TYR A 658 -19.38 -124.17 -58.76
CA TYR A 658 -19.71 -125.54 -59.14
C TYR A 658 -20.09 -125.66 -60.64
N GLU A 659 -20.70 -124.64 -61.27
CA GLU A 659 -21.08 -124.73 -62.70
C GLU A 659 -19.86 -124.64 -63.62
N ILE A 660 -18.89 -123.80 -63.23
CA ILE A 660 -17.58 -123.69 -63.86
C ILE A 660 -16.84 -125.04 -63.73
N ILE A 661 -16.82 -125.61 -62.51
CA ILE A 661 -16.19 -126.89 -62.21
C ILE A 661 -16.87 -128.03 -63.00
N THR A 662 -18.20 -128.18 -62.97
CA THR A 662 -18.88 -129.29 -63.68
C THR A 662 -18.71 -129.22 -65.20
N ARG A 663 -18.63 -128.02 -65.82
CA ARG A 663 -18.29 -127.92 -67.24
C ARG A 663 -16.81 -128.27 -67.53
N LEU A 664 -15.88 -127.90 -66.65
CA LEU A 664 -14.48 -128.35 -66.75
C LEU A 664 -14.36 -129.86 -66.58
N GLU A 665 -15.03 -130.44 -65.58
CA GLU A 665 -15.07 -131.88 -65.33
C GLU A 665 -15.65 -132.62 -66.54
N GLY A 666 -16.70 -132.08 -67.19
CA GLY A 666 -17.24 -132.62 -68.45
C GLY A 666 -16.22 -132.63 -69.59
N LEU A 667 -15.43 -131.56 -69.76
CA LEU A 667 -14.34 -131.47 -70.73
C LEU A 667 -13.15 -132.40 -70.40
N ILE A 668 -12.87 -132.61 -69.12
CA ILE A 668 -11.80 -133.49 -68.63
C ILE A 668 -12.21 -134.97 -68.80
N HIS A 669 -13.49 -135.32 -68.63
CA HIS A 669 -13.96 -136.70 -68.82
C HIS A 669 -13.88 -137.18 -70.28
N SER A 670 -13.88 -136.28 -71.27
CA SER A 670 -13.55 -136.61 -72.66
C SER A 670 -12.06 -136.91 -72.93
N HIS A 671 -11.18 -136.69 -71.93
CA HIS A 671 -9.75 -137.01 -71.99
C HIS A 671 -9.28 -137.82 -70.78
N GLN A 672 -9.95 -138.95 -70.50
CA GLN A 672 -9.44 -139.96 -69.57
C GLN A 672 -8.14 -140.60 -70.10
N HIS A 673 -7.05 -140.55 -69.32
CA HIS A 673 -6.10 -141.67 -69.12
C HIS A 673 -5.01 -141.32 -68.08
N LEU A 674 -4.79 -142.21 -67.09
CA LEU A 674 -3.50 -142.55 -66.44
C LEU A 674 -2.61 -141.36 -65.94
N PHE A 675 -2.50 -141.04 -64.64
CA PHE A 675 -1.73 -141.81 -63.64
C PHE A 675 -1.87 -141.28 -62.19
N PHE A 676 -1.98 -142.22 -61.23
CA PHE A 676 -1.51 -142.26 -59.82
C PHE A 676 -1.69 -141.09 -58.79
N PRO A 677 -1.73 -141.40 -57.47
CA PRO A 677 -2.12 -140.44 -56.43
C PRO A 677 -1.02 -140.05 -55.42
N CYS A 678 -1.42 -139.21 -54.45
CA CYS A 678 -0.77 -138.88 -53.17
C CYS A 678 0.27 -137.72 -53.18
N VAL A 679 -0.23 -136.53 -52.87
CA VAL A 679 0.55 -135.42 -52.30
C VAL A 679 -0.22 -134.88 -51.10
N CYS A 680 0.43 -134.79 -49.93
CA CYS A 680 -0.12 -134.18 -48.72
C CYS A 680 0.99 -133.46 -47.95
N LEU A 681 0.97 -132.13 -48.00
CA LEU A 681 1.61 -131.23 -47.04
C LEU A 681 0.65 -130.06 -46.84
N LYS A 682 0.19 -129.85 -45.61
CA LYS A 682 -0.65 -128.72 -45.22
C LYS A 682 -0.04 -128.01 -44.03
N ASP A 683 0.26 -126.73 -44.27
CA ASP A 683 -0.15 -125.59 -43.46
C ASP A 683 0.07 -125.68 -41.94
N VAL A 684 1.22 -125.17 -41.48
CA VAL A 684 1.27 -123.86 -40.80
C VAL A 684 2.42 -123.05 -41.40
#